data_AF-A0A919NCX2-F1
#
_entry.id   AF-A0A919NCX2-F1
#
_cell.length_a   1.000
_cell.length_b   1.000
_cell.length_c   1.000
_cell.angle_alpha   90.00
_cell.angle_beta   90.00
_cell.angle_gamma   90.00
#
_symmetry.space_group_name_H-M   'P 1'
#
loop_
_entity.id
_entity.type
_entity.pdbx_description
1 polymer ?
#
loop_
_entity_poly.entity_id
_entity_poly.type
_entity_poly.pdbx_seq_one_letter_code
_entity_poly.pdbx_strand_id
1 'polypeptide(L)'
;MSVLDVPRLHFRGTATTKLPTGPRSGLLDLATNRALTDDGPVPVTMPPPDYHAWLERRGSGEPCTSAAGYNFAGNSHFWIDAKVVAVESSTGLDRADPVVGRQVDMWGHYNEYLGTTANRARVFDLDPTSRWTTTVMVGQFGLGRGDRSYEDGYLLAGDVSGYQPPRWHHFDYCRGLREHPLAAELARSTVHQFVLPDGGGLHWLPQASMSPSVERLRAVVEQPDVDGVVVQFALATMQMPAAPNMPNQWAVWGTVAPWRRSELQTYPAGRLLTPRAAGWTERPVPLHNVTVAVESDRVTLNLITAVPLAGPGADSQLSAHRVQLGDLELRTGRTGRLIARIPRSAYAGPACDLTSGIVSVPNLRPADGPSPGEALCLLGEVDGQRRTLVAEEEVTVQTDDACLMLEHPDRSRNDDHAVTVGIRSFVRGRPAPVTGIRVRQFLNPRSRPLDPAAASASARCGDVDLVQVRPGPVEAGGDFAETCVIDTDAQGDGRFTVRGACAGAGRILLAPGHDAGPCPVEPPGSSTLAYDDADALGYWAGAGHMAVRVLPDDWHLADVPTEEVTFDLLYREVLADYEFLYSFMGAEVFSLADRCKVATYARLLWQMSDPANRSRTWFMPPTRDLSAAKAGLFLRFLRREQSMARVPPPVPERARTGVPITTRGQLLTALQHAVTLELAVMLQYLYAAYSVPTHGAAREFVRRGLWTPDQARLACGDGGRSRDGGVRGRLLEVAREEMIHFLAINNIIMAMGEGFHVPVFSFGTLNSTLPVALDFALEPLNVGSLQRFIAIERPAGATSPLTGPLGTDVPAGRDEHRYHSIPELYDDIRAGLHHVPDLFMIQRGRGGGEHHLFLRESINAVHPDYQLYVDDLASALFAIDVVTEQGEGGRIESYVRGGESHYEIFLGLSDRLLAEHAAARGPGRELWSPAYPVARNPSLYPGNPNTERVTEPETIAVLELFNRAYFMMVQLMVQHFGQQPDASLRRSRLMNAAIDVMTGMMSPLAEVLVTMPSGRPGTSAGPSFEWDTEPRFIPRPDVASRSMALRFEHLAAASDKVAVAPERVTEMFAFYADFFGAGVRA
;
A
#
# COMPACT_ATOMS: atom_id res chain seq x y z
N MET A 1 15.00 7.39 29.97
CA MET A 1 15.93 8.44 29.49
C MET A 1 16.85 7.81 28.47
N SER A 2 16.26 7.18 27.45
CA SER A 2 17.01 6.71 26.31
C SER A 2 17.51 7.91 25.50
N VAL A 3 18.74 7.83 24.99
CA VAL A 3 19.08 8.40 23.68
C VAL A 3 19.46 7.22 22.81
N LEU A 4 18.42 6.43 22.52
CA LEU A 4 18.41 5.12 21.89
C LEU A 4 19.35 4.13 22.60
N ASP A 5 18.82 3.22 23.40
CA ASP A 5 19.63 2.30 24.22
C ASP A 5 20.47 1.36 23.33
N VAL A 6 21.53 0.74 23.88
CA VAL A 6 22.35 -0.23 23.13
C VAL A 6 21.77 -1.65 23.24
N PRO A 7 21.82 -2.48 22.19
CA PRO A 7 22.53 -2.25 20.91
C PRO A 7 21.78 -1.34 19.94
N ARG A 8 22.53 -0.50 19.22
CA ARG A 8 22.04 0.40 18.16
C ARG A 8 22.47 -0.15 16.80
N LEU A 9 21.53 -0.41 15.90
CA LEU A 9 21.84 -0.81 14.52
C LEU A 9 21.66 0.41 13.62
N HIS A 10 22.76 1.00 13.16
CA HIS A 10 22.76 2.24 12.37
C HIS A 10 22.67 1.92 10.89
N PHE A 11 21.75 2.57 10.17
CA PHE A 11 21.54 2.35 8.75
C PHE A 11 21.61 3.65 7.93
N ARG A 12 22.12 3.54 6.70
CA ARG A 12 22.24 4.65 5.76
C ARG A 12 21.93 4.24 4.33
N GLY A 13 21.45 5.19 3.55
CA GLY A 13 21.14 5.00 2.13
C GLY A 13 20.40 6.20 1.55
N THR A 14 19.49 5.91 0.62
CA THR A 14 18.70 6.93 -0.08
C THR A 14 17.21 6.64 0.07
N ALA A 15 16.42 7.61 0.49
CA ALA A 15 14.96 7.59 0.35
C ALA A 15 14.58 8.19 -1.00
N THR A 16 13.53 7.66 -1.63
CA THR A 16 12.87 8.38 -2.71
C THR A 16 11.42 8.71 -2.41
N THR A 17 11.04 9.96 -2.71
CA THR A 17 9.70 10.53 -2.51
C THR A 17 9.05 10.88 -3.84
N LYS A 18 7.84 10.38 -4.07
CA LYS A 18 6.92 10.76 -5.16
C LYS A 18 5.79 11.67 -4.68
N LEU A 19 6.06 12.61 -3.77
CA LEU A 19 5.04 13.54 -3.25
C LEU A 19 4.39 14.36 -4.39
N PRO A 20 3.05 14.38 -4.56
CA PRO A 20 2.38 15.28 -5.49
C PRO A 20 2.51 16.74 -5.04
N THR A 21 3.20 17.57 -5.81
CA THR A 21 3.41 18.99 -5.44
C THR A 21 2.40 19.97 -6.05
N GLY A 22 1.46 19.52 -6.87
CA GLY A 22 0.40 20.38 -7.43
C GLY A 22 -0.35 21.19 -6.37
N PRO A 23 -0.80 20.55 -5.28
CA PRO A 23 -1.37 21.24 -4.11
C PRO A 23 -0.47 22.31 -3.45
N ARG A 24 0.86 22.27 -3.63
CA ARG A 24 1.81 23.26 -3.07
C ARG A 24 1.87 24.57 -3.87
N SER A 25 1.18 24.66 -4.99
CA SER A 25 1.12 25.85 -5.88
C SER A 25 0.47 27.10 -5.26
N GLY A 26 -0.23 26.94 -4.13
CA GLY A 26 -1.10 27.97 -3.56
C GLY A 26 -2.45 28.11 -4.27
N LEU A 27 -2.76 27.24 -5.24
CA LEU A 27 -4.02 27.21 -6.00
C LEU A 27 -5.00 26.13 -5.47
N LEU A 28 -5.07 25.99 -4.15
CA LEU A 28 -5.95 25.05 -3.47
C LEU A 28 -6.53 25.72 -2.22
N ASP A 29 -7.86 25.76 -2.13
CA ASP A 29 -8.55 26.12 -0.90
C ASP A 29 -8.87 24.87 -0.08
N LEU A 30 -8.35 24.76 1.15
CA LEU A 30 -8.62 23.63 2.05
C LEU A 30 -9.94 23.77 2.80
N ALA A 31 -10.63 24.92 2.74
CA ALA A 31 -11.98 25.06 3.29
C ALA A 31 -13.02 24.29 2.48
N THR A 32 -12.93 24.35 1.15
CA THR A 32 -13.82 23.63 0.21
C THR A 32 -13.16 22.40 -0.44
N ASN A 33 -11.84 22.27 -0.32
CA ASN A 33 -10.98 21.27 -0.98
C ASN A 33 -11.05 21.35 -2.52
N ARG A 34 -10.99 22.57 -3.06
CA ARG A 34 -11.14 22.86 -4.51
C ARG A 34 -9.92 23.54 -5.12
N ALA A 35 -9.65 23.21 -6.38
CA ALA A 35 -8.61 23.81 -7.20
C ALA A 35 -8.99 25.24 -7.63
N LEU A 36 -7.99 26.11 -7.78
CA LEU A 36 -8.17 27.53 -8.09
C LEU A 36 -7.46 27.93 -9.40
N THR A 37 -8.00 28.96 -10.06
CA THR A 37 -7.31 29.83 -11.01
C THR A 37 -7.06 31.20 -10.37
N ASP A 38 -6.44 32.13 -11.11
CA ASP A 38 -6.31 33.53 -10.68
C ASP A 38 -7.67 34.27 -10.56
N ASP A 39 -8.75 33.71 -11.10
CA ASP A 39 -10.11 34.29 -11.05
C ASP A 39 -11.03 33.65 -9.96
N GLY A 40 -10.59 32.59 -9.29
CA GLY A 40 -11.38 31.85 -8.29
C GLY A 40 -11.39 30.33 -8.52
N PRO A 41 -12.37 29.58 -7.97
CA PRO A 41 -12.43 28.12 -8.13
C PRO A 41 -12.55 27.66 -9.59
N VAL A 42 -11.84 26.58 -9.95
CA VAL A 42 -11.89 26.00 -11.30
C VAL A 42 -13.32 25.59 -11.66
N PRO A 43 -13.85 25.98 -12.84
CA PRO A 43 -15.14 25.49 -13.33
C PRO A 43 -15.07 23.99 -13.60
N VAL A 44 -15.97 23.20 -13.01
CA VAL A 44 -16.02 21.74 -13.18
C VAL A 44 -16.23 21.31 -14.65
N THR A 45 -16.75 22.21 -15.49
CA THR A 45 -16.89 22.01 -16.94
C THR A 45 -15.58 22.18 -17.73
N MET A 46 -14.47 22.57 -17.10
CA MET A 46 -13.16 22.65 -17.72
C MET A 46 -12.57 21.23 -17.85
N PRO A 47 -12.10 20.80 -19.04
CA PRO A 47 -11.35 19.55 -19.17
C PRO A 47 -10.06 19.60 -18.33
N PRO A 48 -9.73 18.55 -17.54
CA PRO A 48 -8.50 18.55 -16.74
C PRO A 48 -7.20 18.85 -17.53
N PRO A 49 -7.01 18.38 -18.78
CA PRO A 49 -5.85 18.75 -19.59
C PRO A 49 -5.72 20.26 -19.87
N ASP A 50 -6.84 20.99 -19.98
CA ASP A 50 -6.82 22.45 -20.20
C ASP A 50 -6.36 23.20 -18.95
N TYR A 51 -6.73 22.71 -17.76
CA TYR A 51 -6.24 23.20 -16.48
C TYR A 51 -4.76 22.88 -16.27
N HIS A 52 -4.32 21.64 -16.56
CA HIS A 52 -2.90 21.26 -16.49
C HIS A 52 -2.06 22.12 -17.45
N ALA A 53 -2.50 22.30 -18.69
CA ALA A 53 -1.82 23.17 -19.66
C ALA A 53 -1.88 24.67 -19.26
N TRP A 54 -2.87 25.10 -18.47
CA TRP A 54 -2.91 26.44 -17.89
C TRP A 54 -1.90 26.61 -16.75
N LEU A 55 -1.75 25.61 -15.85
CA LEU A 55 -0.68 25.59 -14.85
C LEU A 55 0.71 25.63 -15.50
N GLU A 56 0.92 24.87 -16.57
CA GLU A 56 2.16 24.91 -17.36
C GLU A 56 2.42 26.29 -17.96
N ARG A 57 1.41 26.95 -18.56
CA ARG A 57 1.56 28.32 -19.09
C ARG A 57 1.79 29.38 -18.01
N ARG A 58 1.27 29.17 -16.79
CA ARG A 58 1.48 30.04 -15.62
C ARG A 58 2.89 29.87 -15.03
N GLY A 59 3.55 28.74 -15.30
CA GLY A 59 4.97 28.51 -15.01
C GLY A 59 5.87 29.04 -16.14
N SER A 60 6.70 30.03 -15.86
CA SER A 60 7.54 30.69 -16.87
C SER A 60 8.77 29.87 -17.31
N GLY A 61 8.56 28.77 -18.04
CA GLY A 61 9.55 28.11 -18.91
C GLY A 61 10.74 27.39 -18.27
N GLU A 62 11.00 27.57 -16.97
CA GLU A 62 12.10 26.88 -16.28
C GLU A 62 11.72 25.47 -15.81
N PRO A 63 12.69 24.54 -15.62
CA PRO A 63 12.40 23.14 -15.27
C PRO A 63 11.78 22.88 -13.89
N CYS A 64 11.58 23.89 -13.03
CA CYS A 64 11.03 23.75 -11.68
C CYS A 64 10.23 24.99 -11.27
N THR A 65 9.07 25.21 -11.90
CA THR A 65 8.21 26.37 -11.60
C THR A 65 7.34 26.15 -10.35
N SER A 66 6.97 27.24 -9.68
CA SER A 66 6.07 27.24 -8.53
C SER A 66 4.60 26.96 -8.89
N ALA A 67 4.21 27.13 -10.15
CA ALA A 67 2.80 27.08 -10.57
C ALA A 67 2.21 25.65 -10.55
N ALA A 68 2.97 24.64 -10.97
CA ALA A 68 2.59 23.22 -10.87
C ALA A 68 3.36 22.46 -9.75
N GLY A 69 4.40 23.11 -9.20
CA GLY A 69 5.38 22.47 -8.34
C GLY A 69 6.34 21.54 -9.09
N TYR A 70 7.39 21.08 -8.41
CA TYR A 70 8.48 20.32 -9.03
C TYR A 70 8.14 18.86 -9.38
N ASN A 71 7.10 18.28 -8.77
CA ASN A 71 6.65 16.91 -9.00
C ASN A 71 5.11 16.84 -9.01
N PHE A 72 4.50 17.44 -10.04
CA PHE A 72 3.04 17.43 -10.25
C PHE A 72 2.49 16.01 -10.46
N ALA A 73 3.21 15.16 -11.19
CA ALA A 73 2.86 13.75 -11.43
C ALA A 73 3.24 12.79 -10.28
N GLY A 74 3.41 13.31 -9.06
CA GLY A 74 3.68 12.50 -7.86
C GLY A 74 2.50 11.61 -7.47
N ASN A 75 2.76 10.33 -7.19
CA ASN A 75 1.75 9.34 -6.79
C ASN A 75 1.77 9.01 -5.28
N SER A 76 2.43 9.84 -4.48
CA SER A 76 2.65 9.70 -3.03
C SER A 76 3.46 8.47 -2.59
N HIS A 77 4.12 7.72 -3.49
CA HIS A 77 5.01 6.62 -3.08
C HIS A 77 6.26 7.14 -2.32
N PHE A 78 6.65 6.39 -1.30
CA PHE A 78 7.88 6.51 -0.53
C PHE A 78 8.53 5.12 -0.40
N TRP A 79 9.85 5.06 -0.43
CA TRP A 79 10.64 3.88 -0.10
C TRP A 79 12.09 4.29 0.20
N ILE A 80 12.87 3.35 0.72
CA ILE A 80 14.31 3.50 0.95
C ILE A 80 15.09 2.39 0.23
N ASP A 81 16.32 2.68 -0.19
CA ASP A 81 17.38 1.72 -0.45
C ASP A 81 18.50 2.05 0.55
N ALA A 82 18.56 1.27 1.64
CA ALA A 82 19.42 1.57 2.78
C ALA A 82 19.91 0.29 3.47
N LYS A 83 21.15 0.34 3.97
CA LYS A 83 21.83 -0.81 4.56
C LYS A 83 22.33 -0.49 5.96
N VAL A 84 22.41 -1.50 6.83
CA VAL A 84 23.06 -1.34 8.14
C VAL A 84 24.56 -1.14 7.91
N VAL A 85 25.13 -0.04 8.42
CA VAL A 85 26.53 0.38 8.18
C VAL A 85 27.46 0.11 9.35
N ALA A 86 26.91 0.00 10.56
CA ALA A 86 27.60 -0.34 11.80
C ALA A 86 26.59 -0.68 12.91
N VAL A 87 27.07 -1.31 13.98
CA VAL A 87 26.32 -1.52 15.23
C VAL A 87 27.08 -0.86 16.39
N GLU A 88 26.42 -0.07 17.24
CA GLU A 88 27.02 0.39 18.50
C GLU A 88 26.54 -0.48 19.67
N SER A 89 27.52 -0.96 20.45
CA SER A 89 27.35 -1.79 21.65
C SER A 89 27.89 -1.08 22.90
N SER A 90 27.64 -1.63 24.09
CA SER A 90 28.25 -1.13 25.33
C SER A 90 29.78 -1.07 25.30
N THR A 91 30.41 -1.89 24.45
CA THR A 91 31.86 -2.00 24.22
C THR A 91 32.40 -1.16 23.06
N GLY A 92 31.54 -0.49 22.29
CA GLY A 92 31.91 0.34 21.14
C GLY A 92 31.26 -0.08 19.82
N LEU A 93 31.76 0.49 18.73
CA LEU A 93 31.24 0.31 17.37
C LEU A 93 31.80 -0.95 16.71
N ASP A 94 30.92 -1.85 16.27
CA ASP A 94 31.23 -3.01 15.45
C ASP A 94 30.82 -2.77 13.98
N ARG A 95 31.59 -3.36 13.06
CA ARG A 95 31.40 -3.35 11.61
C ARG A 95 31.60 -4.73 10.96
N ALA A 96 31.80 -5.77 11.77
CA ALA A 96 31.99 -7.16 11.36
C ALA A 96 30.81 -8.08 11.72
N ASP A 97 29.83 -7.58 12.51
CA ASP A 97 28.59 -8.31 12.76
C ASP A 97 27.84 -8.63 11.44
N PRO A 98 27.35 -9.87 11.24
CA PRO A 98 26.69 -10.30 9.99
C PRO A 98 25.45 -9.48 9.54
N VAL A 99 24.87 -8.63 10.40
CA VAL A 99 23.82 -7.69 9.95
C VAL A 99 24.36 -6.54 9.09
N VAL A 100 25.66 -6.20 9.20
CA VAL A 100 26.26 -5.07 8.48
C VAL A 100 26.34 -5.37 6.98
N GLY A 101 25.79 -4.47 6.17
CA GLY A 101 25.63 -4.63 4.73
C GLY A 101 24.31 -5.25 4.28
N ARG A 102 23.50 -5.81 5.20
CA ARG A 102 22.14 -6.29 4.93
C ARG A 102 21.14 -5.12 4.87
N GLN A 103 20.04 -5.30 4.13
CA GLN A 103 19.07 -4.27 3.78
C GLN A 103 18.17 -3.84 4.96
N VAL A 104 17.66 -2.62 4.87
CA VAL A 104 16.60 -2.06 5.71
C VAL A 104 15.52 -1.54 4.78
N ASP A 105 14.33 -2.13 4.85
CA ASP A 105 13.22 -1.88 3.92
C ASP A 105 12.02 -1.26 4.67
N MET A 106 11.30 -0.36 4.00
CA MET A 106 10.06 0.28 4.50
C MET A 106 8.92 0.05 3.50
N TRP A 107 8.06 -0.89 3.83
CA TRP A 107 6.90 -1.28 3.04
C TRP A 107 5.64 -0.55 3.50
N GLY A 108 4.60 -0.57 2.67
CA GLY A 108 3.29 -0.09 3.10
C GLY A 108 2.47 -1.21 3.74
N HIS A 109 1.23 -0.89 4.09
CA HIS A 109 0.28 -1.87 4.59
C HIS A 109 -0.07 -2.89 3.52
N TYR A 110 -0.21 -4.16 3.91
CA TYR A 110 -0.84 -5.18 3.07
C TYR A 110 -2.26 -4.75 2.69
N ASN A 111 -2.63 -5.01 1.44
CA ASN A 111 -3.95 -4.75 0.88
C ASN A 111 -4.63 -6.08 0.61
N GLU A 112 -5.49 -6.48 1.53
CA GLU A 112 -6.24 -7.74 1.52
C GLU A 112 -7.23 -7.87 0.33
N TYR A 113 -7.51 -6.79 -0.41
CA TYR A 113 -8.32 -6.83 -1.63
C TYR A 113 -7.50 -7.09 -2.91
N LEU A 114 -6.21 -6.78 -2.87
CA LEU A 114 -5.27 -6.89 -4.00
C LEU A 114 -4.20 -7.96 -3.78
N GLY A 115 -4.08 -8.52 -2.58
CA GLY A 115 -3.05 -9.48 -2.20
C GLY A 115 -1.63 -8.90 -2.33
N THR A 116 -1.35 -7.74 -1.71
CA THR A 116 -0.05 -7.07 -1.88
C THR A 116 0.32 -6.00 -0.83
N THR A 117 1.61 -5.86 -0.50
CA THR A 117 2.21 -4.66 0.11
C THR A 117 2.77 -3.65 -0.90
N ALA A 118 2.71 -3.93 -2.21
CA ALA A 118 3.22 -3.03 -3.27
C ALA A 118 2.47 -1.68 -3.37
N ASN A 119 1.42 -1.52 -2.57
CA ASN A 119 1.03 -0.23 -2.01
C ASN A 119 2.11 0.30 -1.04
N ARG A 120 3.31 0.59 -1.59
CA ARG A 120 4.50 1.13 -0.90
C ARG A 120 4.14 2.16 0.16
N ALA A 121 5.00 2.31 1.17
CA ALA A 121 4.94 3.39 2.15
C ALA A 121 4.64 4.73 1.46
N ARG A 122 3.94 5.64 2.15
CA ARG A 122 3.46 6.90 1.55
C ARG A 122 4.19 8.12 2.08
N VAL A 123 4.17 9.18 1.28
CA VAL A 123 4.52 10.54 1.67
C VAL A 123 3.43 11.49 1.19
N PHE A 124 2.88 12.29 2.09
CA PHE A 124 1.79 13.25 1.81
C PHE A 124 1.93 14.48 2.71
N ASP A 125 1.42 15.63 2.28
CA ASP A 125 1.28 16.79 3.17
C ASP A 125 -0.11 16.75 3.84
N LEU A 126 -0.17 16.96 5.16
CA LEU A 126 -1.45 17.21 5.84
C LEU A 126 -2.03 18.54 5.35
N ASP A 127 -1.18 19.56 5.31
CA ASP A 127 -1.43 20.90 4.76
C ASP A 127 -0.39 21.18 3.67
N PRO A 128 -0.75 21.01 2.38
CA PRO A 128 0.16 21.29 1.27
C PRO A 128 0.51 22.78 1.11
N THR A 129 -0.21 23.69 1.78
CA THR A 129 0.13 25.11 1.80
C THR A 129 1.21 25.45 2.84
N SER A 130 1.68 24.44 3.59
CA SER A 130 2.72 24.58 4.61
C SER A 130 3.91 23.62 4.48
N ARG A 131 5.09 24.18 4.73
CA ARG A 131 6.39 23.51 4.71
C ARG A 131 6.61 22.50 5.85
N TRP A 132 5.71 22.44 6.83
CA TRP A 132 5.89 21.76 8.11
C TRP A 132 5.16 20.41 8.25
N THR A 133 4.44 19.95 7.23
CA THR A 133 3.45 18.86 7.40
C THR A 133 3.69 17.63 6.54
N THR A 134 4.87 17.53 5.92
CA THR A 134 5.26 16.43 5.02
C THR A 134 5.45 15.14 5.80
N THR A 135 4.40 14.34 5.81
CA THR A 135 4.22 13.18 6.68
C THR A 135 4.57 11.90 5.94
N VAL A 136 5.38 11.06 6.58
CA VAL A 136 5.69 9.70 6.09
C VAL A 136 4.70 8.72 6.70
N MET A 137 4.42 7.63 5.97
CA MET A 137 3.54 6.55 6.43
C MET A 137 4.06 5.19 5.96
N VAL A 138 4.79 4.52 6.83
CA VAL A 138 5.16 3.11 6.72
C VAL A 138 3.96 2.24 7.16
N GLY A 139 3.87 1.01 6.67
CA GLY A 139 2.91 0.02 7.16
C GLY A 139 3.55 -1.28 7.65
N GLN A 140 4.73 -1.62 7.14
CA GLN A 140 5.56 -2.73 7.63
C GLN A 140 7.05 -2.35 7.48
N PHE A 141 7.86 -2.68 8.47
CA PHE A 141 9.31 -2.49 8.49
C PHE A 141 10.02 -3.84 8.39
N GLY A 142 11.11 -3.91 7.61
CA GLY A 142 11.94 -5.10 7.47
C GLY A 142 13.41 -4.78 7.70
N LEU A 143 14.09 -5.59 8.51
CA LEU A 143 15.50 -5.41 8.87
C LEU A 143 16.33 -6.66 8.59
N GLY A 144 17.45 -6.47 7.90
CA GLY A 144 18.50 -7.47 7.75
C GLY A 144 18.26 -8.50 6.65
N ARG A 145 17.51 -8.18 5.59
CA ARG A 145 17.42 -9.03 4.38
C ARG A 145 18.72 -8.98 3.57
N GLY A 146 19.06 -10.05 2.87
CA GLY A 146 20.14 -10.03 1.87
C GLY A 146 19.70 -9.39 0.55
N ASP A 147 20.03 -10.06 -0.57
CA ASP A 147 19.60 -9.63 -1.90
C ASP A 147 18.10 -9.93 -2.14
N ARG A 148 17.66 -11.13 -1.73
CA ARG A 148 16.31 -11.69 -1.93
C ARG A 148 15.87 -12.45 -0.68
N SER A 149 14.66 -12.19 -0.16
CA SER A 149 14.23 -12.77 1.13
C SER A 149 14.07 -14.29 1.14
N TYR A 150 13.84 -14.93 -0.01
CA TYR A 150 13.75 -16.39 -0.14
C TYR A 150 15.12 -17.10 -0.24
N GLU A 151 16.22 -16.35 -0.38
CA GLU A 151 17.59 -16.84 -0.18
C GLU A 151 18.09 -16.45 1.21
N ASP A 152 18.06 -15.15 1.49
CA ASP A 152 18.62 -14.48 2.65
C ASP A 152 17.53 -13.59 3.28
N GLY A 153 16.71 -14.22 4.12
CA GLY A 153 15.56 -13.61 4.78
C GLY A 153 15.90 -12.41 5.66
N TYR A 154 14.83 -11.69 6.04
CA TYR A 154 14.87 -10.70 7.10
C TYR A 154 15.25 -11.36 8.44
N LEU A 155 15.92 -10.60 9.30
CA LEU A 155 16.22 -10.99 10.68
C LEU A 155 15.08 -10.57 11.63
N LEU A 156 14.46 -9.42 11.32
CA LEU A 156 13.32 -8.84 12.03
C LEU A 156 12.36 -8.25 11.00
N ALA A 157 11.06 -8.42 11.25
CA ALA A 157 9.99 -7.73 10.54
C ALA A 157 8.98 -7.19 11.56
N GLY A 158 8.17 -6.20 11.18
CA GLY A 158 6.98 -5.88 11.96
C GLY A 158 6.12 -4.75 11.42
N ASP A 159 4.86 -4.73 11.86
CA ASP A 159 3.85 -3.77 11.41
C ASP A 159 4.03 -2.38 12.02
N VAL A 160 3.73 -1.34 11.24
CA VAL A 160 3.85 0.06 11.66
C VAL A 160 2.47 0.73 11.63
N SER A 161 1.98 1.13 12.80
CA SER A 161 0.69 1.81 12.96
C SER A 161 0.80 3.34 12.88
N GLY A 162 -0.26 3.99 12.42
CA GLY A 162 -0.40 5.44 12.46
C GLY A 162 0.41 6.18 11.40
N TYR A 163 0.74 7.45 11.68
CA TYR A 163 1.54 8.31 10.82
C TYR A 163 2.91 8.58 11.44
N GLN A 164 3.90 8.92 10.62
CA GLN A 164 5.24 9.33 11.06
C GLN A 164 5.46 10.81 10.73
N PRO A 165 4.87 11.72 11.52
CA PRO A 165 4.98 13.16 11.30
C PRO A 165 6.45 13.62 11.43
N PRO A 166 6.86 14.64 10.66
CA PRO A 166 8.16 15.26 10.82
C PRO A 166 8.21 16.01 12.15
N ARG A 167 9.23 15.75 12.97
CA ARG A 167 9.42 16.38 14.29
C ARG A 167 10.39 17.55 14.21
N TRP A 168 11.69 17.25 14.21
CA TRP A 168 12.72 18.28 14.10
C TRP A 168 12.90 18.68 12.64
N HIS A 169 12.31 19.81 12.28
CA HIS A 169 12.54 20.49 11.01
C HIS A 169 13.75 21.41 11.18
N HIS A 170 14.83 21.17 10.43
CA HIS A 170 15.98 22.07 10.41
C HIS A 170 16.06 22.73 9.03
N PHE A 171 15.57 23.97 8.93
CA PHE A 171 15.44 24.69 7.66
C PHE A 171 16.79 25.16 7.07
N ASP A 172 17.81 25.38 7.90
CA ASP A 172 19.16 25.84 7.50
C ASP A 172 20.22 24.72 7.56
N TYR A 173 19.83 23.47 7.29
CA TYR A 173 20.68 22.31 7.44
C TYR A 173 21.80 22.26 6.38
N CYS A 174 21.49 22.54 5.10
CA CYS A 174 22.50 22.72 4.05
C CYS A 174 22.78 24.20 3.81
N ARG A 175 24.04 24.62 3.96
CA ARG A 175 24.48 26.03 3.86
C ARG A 175 25.40 26.26 2.66
N GLY A 176 25.34 27.47 2.10
CA GLY A 176 26.09 27.82 0.89
C GLY A 176 25.48 27.27 -0.40
N LEU A 177 24.16 27.02 -0.41
CA LEU A 177 23.43 26.73 -1.64
C LEU A 177 23.57 27.89 -2.64
N ARG A 178 23.53 27.56 -3.93
CA ARG A 178 23.37 28.56 -5.00
C ARG A 178 21.94 29.10 -5.00
N GLU A 179 21.75 30.28 -5.58
CA GLU A 179 20.41 30.80 -5.89
C GLU A 179 19.68 29.81 -6.80
N HIS A 180 18.55 29.29 -6.33
CA HIS A 180 17.78 28.25 -7.02
C HIS A 180 16.32 28.28 -6.51
N PRO A 181 15.28 28.09 -7.35
CA PRO A 181 13.88 28.10 -6.91
C PRO A 181 13.57 27.12 -5.78
N LEU A 182 14.27 25.99 -5.72
CA LEU A 182 14.12 24.98 -4.66
C LEU A 182 15.15 25.10 -3.53
N ALA A 183 15.91 26.20 -3.42
CA ALA A 183 16.91 26.36 -2.34
C ALA A 183 16.31 26.17 -0.94
N ALA A 184 15.08 26.67 -0.72
CA ALA A 184 14.35 26.49 0.54
C ALA A 184 13.79 25.07 0.76
N GLU A 185 13.86 24.16 -0.22
CA GLU A 185 13.61 22.73 -0.04
C GLU A 185 14.94 21.98 0.21
N LEU A 186 15.94 22.25 -0.64
CA LEU A 186 17.29 21.65 -0.59
C LEU A 186 18.07 21.97 0.70
N ALA A 187 17.74 23.08 1.36
CA ALA A 187 18.34 23.49 2.63
C ALA A 187 17.92 22.61 3.82
N ARG A 188 16.84 21.82 3.69
CA ARG A 188 16.11 21.29 4.84
C ARG A 188 16.46 19.84 5.19
N SER A 189 16.30 19.51 6.48
CA SER A 189 16.16 18.13 6.95
C SER A 189 14.98 17.96 7.89
N THR A 190 14.40 16.76 7.93
CA THR A 190 13.34 16.36 8.86
C THR A 190 13.69 15.07 9.58
N VAL A 191 13.38 14.99 10.88
CA VAL A 191 13.49 13.76 11.69
C VAL A 191 12.12 13.11 11.86
N HIS A 192 12.04 11.82 11.60
CA HIS A 192 10.87 10.97 11.75
C HIS A 192 11.19 9.79 12.69
N GLN A 193 10.17 9.27 13.37
CA GLN A 193 10.33 8.13 14.28
C GLN A 193 9.04 7.31 14.33
N PHE A 194 9.18 6.00 14.53
CA PHE A 194 8.08 5.08 14.88
C PHE A 194 8.62 3.94 15.75
N VAL A 195 7.72 3.10 16.24
CA VAL A 195 8.04 1.90 17.02
C VAL A 195 7.37 0.66 16.44
N LEU A 196 7.93 -0.49 16.79
CA LEU A 196 7.36 -1.82 16.62
C LEU A 196 7.15 -2.38 18.03
N PRO A 197 5.94 -2.31 18.60
CA PRO A 197 5.69 -2.75 19.98
C PRO A 197 5.85 -4.26 20.11
N ASP A 198 6.38 -4.74 21.24
CA ASP A 198 6.38 -6.17 21.54
C ASP A 198 4.93 -6.68 21.71
N GLY A 199 4.65 -7.84 21.13
CA GLY A 199 3.27 -8.35 20.95
C GLY A 199 2.37 -7.51 20.03
N GLY A 200 2.82 -6.35 19.53
CA GLY A 200 2.07 -5.42 18.68
C GLY A 200 2.35 -5.58 17.18
N GLY A 201 2.79 -6.75 16.74
CA GLY A 201 3.21 -7.03 15.35
C GLY A 201 4.72 -6.99 15.13
N LEU A 202 5.55 -7.01 16.18
CA LEU A 202 7.00 -7.23 16.08
C LEU A 202 7.32 -8.73 15.99
N HIS A 203 8.10 -9.14 14.99
CA HIS A 203 8.44 -10.54 14.73
C HIS A 203 9.94 -10.75 14.49
N TRP A 204 10.54 -11.60 15.33
CA TRP A 204 11.90 -12.12 15.17
C TRP A 204 11.86 -13.37 14.29
N LEU A 205 12.52 -13.34 13.14
CA LEU A 205 12.46 -14.41 12.14
C LEU A 205 13.55 -15.46 12.38
N PRO A 206 13.46 -16.68 11.80
CA PRO A 206 14.39 -17.77 12.09
C PRO A 206 15.87 -17.44 11.84
N GLN A 207 16.16 -16.51 10.91
CA GLN A 207 17.52 -16.06 10.63
C GLN A 207 18.10 -15.08 11.67
N ALA A 208 17.32 -14.58 12.64
CA ALA A 208 17.76 -13.60 13.63
C ALA A 208 19.04 -14.00 14.38
N SER A 209 19.23 -15.30 14.67
CA SER A 209 20.40 -15.85 15.36
C SER A 209 21.69 -15.82 14.53
N MET A 210 21.66 -15.37 13.27
CA MET A 210 22.89 -15.13 12.49
C MET A 210 23.64 -13.87 12.94
N SER A 211 23.00 -12.93 13.65
CA SER A 211 23.61 -11.70 14.15
C SER A 211 23.58 -11.67 15.69
N PRO A 212 24.74 -11.78 16.37
CA PRO A 212 24.82 -11.62 17.82
C PRO A 212 24.28 -10.28 18.33
N SER A 213 24.32 -9.22 17.49
CA SER A 213 23.72 -7.93 17.80
C SER A 213 22.20 -7.93 17.73
N VAL A 214 21.59 -8.69 16.80
CA VAL A 214 20.13 -8.84 16.70
C VAL A 214 19.61 -9.76 17.82
N GLU A 215 20.31 -10.86 18.13
CA GLU A 215 20.02 -11.66 19.34
C GLU A 215 20.06 -10.81 20.61
N ARG A 216 21.07 -9.93 20.72
CA ARG A 216 21.18 -9.02 21.86
C ARG A 216 20.11 -7.93 21.86
N LEU A 217 19.65 -7.45 20.71
CA LEU A 217 18.52 -6.53 20.63
C LEU A 217 17.27 -7.23 21.15
N ARG A 218 16.99 -8.45 20.69
CA ARG A 218 15.90 -9.30 21.18
C ARG A 218 15.96 -9.52 22.69
N ALA A 219 17.11 -9.92 23.24
CA ALA A 219 17.32 -10.13 24.67
C ALA A 219 17.29 -8.82 25.52
N VAL A 220 17.21 -7.65 24.88
CA VAL A 220 16.90 -6.37 25.54
C VAL A 220 15.42 -6.02 25.42
N VAL A 221 14.75 -6.38 24.32
CA VAL A 221 13.28 -6.24 24.16
C VAL A 221 12.51 -7.20 25.07
N GLU A 222 13.03 -8.40 25.34
CA GLU A 222 12.46 -9.36 26.29
C GLU A 222 12.62 -8.93 27.79
N GLN A 223 12.94 -7.65 28.08
CA GLN A 223 13.13 -7.12 29.45
C GLN A 223 11.92 -6.28 29.91
N PRO A 224 11.50 -6.34 31.20
CA PRO A 224 10.23 -5.73 31.67
C PRO A 224 10.08 -4.20 31.56
N ASP A 225 11.14 -3.46 31.23
CA ASP A 225 11.14 -2.00 31.07
C ASP A 225 11.29 -1.55 29.59
N VAL A 226 11.12 -2.47 28.64
CA VAL A 226 11.29 -2.30 27.19
C VAL A 226 10.05 -2.88 26.50
N ASP A 227 9.30 -2.05 25.78
CA ASP A 227 7.99 -2.42 25.19
C ASP A 227 8.07 -2.62 23.66
N GLY A 228 9.28 -2.80 23.11
CA GLY A 228 9.50 -3.03 21.68
C GLY A 228 10.78 -2.42 21.11
N VAL A 229 10.77 -2.13 19.81
CA VAL A 229 11.89 -1.54 19.04
C VAL A 229 11.50 -0.16 18.51
N VAL A 230 12.40 0.82 18.57
CA VAL A 230 12.24 2.15 17.95
C VAL A 230 13.10 2.26 16.70
N VAL A 231 12.52 2.83 15.65
CA VAL A 231 13.21 3.20 14.41
C VAL A 231 13.15 4.72 14.27
N GLN A 232 14.31 5.37 14.40
CA GLN A 232 14.46 6.81 14.17
C GLN A 232 15.26 7.03 12.88
N PHE A 233 14.81 7.94 12.02
CA PHE A 233 15.52 8.29 10.80
C PHE A 233 15.35 9.76 10.43
N ALA A 234 16.28 10.29 9.64
CA ALA A 234 16.20 11.62 9.06
C ALA A 234 16.21 11.56 7.54
N LEU A 235 15.36 12.37 6.92
CA LEU A 235 15.52 12.79 5.53
C LEU A 235 16.49 13.97 5.57
N ALA A 236 17.78 13.69 5.40
CA ALA A 236 18.86 14.60 5.78
C ALA A 236 19.20 15.63 4.69
N THR A 237 19.29 15.25 3.42
CA THR A 237 19.55 16.19 2.32
C THR A 237 18.83 15.77 1.05
N MET A 238 18.00 16.66 0.49
CA MET A 238 17.38 16.48 -0.81
C MET A 238 18.40 16.70 -1.93
N GLN A 239 18.42 15.81 -2.93
CA GLN A 239 19.15 16.01 -4.18
C GLN A 239 18.33 16.87 -5.15
N MET A 240 19.00 17.68 -5.96
CA MET A 240 18.36 18.47 -7.01
C MET A 240 17.65 17.54 -8.03
N PRO A 241 16.35 17.77 -8.34
CA PRO A 241 15.65 16.99 -9.35
C PRO A 241 16.31 17.16 -10.73
N ALA A 242 16.56 16.06 -11.43
CA ALA A 242 17.17 16.09 -12.77
C ALA A 242 16.25 16.67 -13.86
N ALA A 243 14.94 16.64 -13.62
CA ALA A 243 13.87 17.18 -14.47
C ALA A 243 12.59 17.36 -13.61
N PRO A 244 11.60 18.16 -14.05
CA PRO A 244 10.27 18.19 -13.42
C PRO A 244 9.60 16.81 -13.49
N ASN A 245 8.69 16.53 -12.57
CA ASN A 245 7.97 15.25 -12.45
C ASN A 245 8.88 14.03 -12.18
N MET A 246 10.15 14.26 -11.83
CA MET A 246 11.05 13.22 -11.35
C MET A 246 10.92 13.04 -9.83
N PRO A 247 10.95 11.80 -9.33
CA PRO A 247 10.90 11.55 -7.90
C PRO A 247 12.17 12.03 -7.19
N ASN A 248 12.01 12.71 -6.06
CA ASN A 248 13.14 13.32 -5.33
C ASN A 248 13.91 12.24 -4.55
N GLN A 249 15.23 12.40 -4.49
CA GLN A 249 16.12 11.53 -3.74
C GLN A 249 16.60 12.26 -2.48
N TRP A 250 16.63 11.58 -1.34
CA TRP A 250 17.05 12.14 -0.05
C TRP A 250 18.09 11.24 0.60
N ALA A 251 19.16 11.80 1.16
CA ALA A 251 20.04 11.02 2.04
C ALA A 251 19.27 10.58 3.30
N VAL A 252 19.23 9.27 3.56
CA VAL A 252 18.63 8.68 4.77
C VAL A 252 19.73 8.25 5.72
N TRP A 253 19.65 8.73 6.96
CA TRP A 253 20.42 8.19 8.09
C TRP A 253 19.44 7.81 9.19
N GLY A 254 19.63 6.65 9.81
CA GLY A 254 18.76 6.19 10.88
C GLY A 254 19.42 5.20 11.83
N THR A 255 18.68 4.86 12.88
CA THR A 255 19.08 3.92 13.93
C THR A 255 17.88 3.10 14.37
N VAL A 256 18.07 1.79 14.52
CA VAL A 256 17.15 0.85 15.17
C VAL A 256 17.70 0.54 16.57
N ALA A 257 16.86 0.61 17.61
CA ALA A 257 17.26 0.44 19.01
C ALA A 257 16.09 -0.06 19.89
N PRO A 258 16.32 -0.47 21.16
CA PRO A 258 15.24 -0.77 22.10
C PRO A 258 14.37 0.45 22.40
N TRP A 259 13.05 0.24 22.55
CA TRP A 259 12.08 1.27 22.91
C TRP A 259 11.47 1.03 24.30
N ARG A 260 11.31 2.09 25.08
CA ARG A 260 10.73 2.02 26.44
C ARG A 260 9.36 2.65 26.48
N ARG A 261 8.42 2.02 27.19
CA ARG A 261 7.07 2.54 27.46
C ARG A 261 7.02 3.95 28.02
N SER A 262 8.09 4.40 28.68
CA SER A 262 8.24 5.76 29.23
C SER A 262 8.47 6.85 28.17
N GLU A 263 8.71 6.47 26.92
CA GLU A 263 9.10 7.36 25.83
C GLU A 263 8.01 7.40 24.75
N LEU A 264 7.94 8.49 23.99
CA LEU A 264 6.95 8.64 22.92
C LEU A 264 7.35 7.82 21.71
N GLN A 265 6.35 7.30 20.98
CA GLN A 265 6.57 6.41 19.83
C GLN A 265 7.23 7.17 18.67
N THR A 266 6.79 8.41 18.45
CA THR A 266 7.08 9.21 17.26
C THR A 266 7.85 10.50 17.54
N TYR A 267 8.38 10.67 18.77
CA TYR A 267 9.22 11.83 19.16
C TYR A 267 10.56 11.38 19.80
N PRO A 268 11.71 11.99 19.45
CA PRO A 268 13.01 11.59 20.00
C PRO A 268 13.12 11.70 21.53
N ALA A 269 13.58 10.62 22.17
CA ALA A 269 13.79 10.53 23.61
C ALA A 269 15.05 11.30 24.09
N GLY A 270 15.07 11.64 25.38
CA GLY A 270 16.19 12.27 26.10
C GLY A 270 15.88 13.67 26.66
N ARG A 271 16.89 14.34 27.23
CA ARG A 271 16.79 15.75 27.67
C ARG A 271 16.90 16.65 26.44
N LEU A 272 15.83 17.37 26.07
CA LEU A 272 15.79 18.20 24.86
C LEU A 272 16.50 19.54 25.07
N LEU A 273 17.53 19.82 24.27
CA LEU A 273 18.21 21.11 24.20
C LEU A 273 17.92 21.78 22.85
N THR A 274 17.52 23.06 22.88
CA THR A 274 17.08 23.83 21.71
C THR A 274 17.88 25.13 21.54
N PRO A 275 17.85 25.75 20.34
CA PRO A 275 18.38 27.10 20.13
C PRO A 275 17.55 28.17 20.85
N ARG A 276 16.22 28.02 20.89
CA ARG A 276 15.31 29.01 21.52
C ARG A 276 15.60 29.19 23.01
N ALA A 277 15.83 28.10 23.75
CA ALA A 277 16.17 28.16 25.17
C ALA A 277 17.59 28.71 25.42
N ALA A 278 18.48 28.68 24.42
CA ALA A 278 19.77 29.36 24.46
C ALA A 278 19.71 30.86 24.05
N GLY A 279 18.54 31.37 23.67
CA GLY A 279 18.33 32.76 23.28
C GLY A 279 18.58 33.08 21.80
N TRP A 280 18.71 32.08 20.93
CA TRP A 280 18.82 32.31 19.49
C TRP A 280 17.43 32.59 18.89
N THR A 281 17.27 33.79 18.33
CA THR A 281 16.01 34.32 17.76
C THR A 281 16.10 34.67 16.27
N GLU A 282 17.28 34.46 15.65
CA GLU A 282 17.55 34.77 14.25
C GLU A 282 18.18 33.54 13.56
N ARG A 283 17.95 33.39 12.25
CA ARG A 283 18.53 32.33 11.42
C ARG A 283 19.73 32.83 10.60
N PRO A 284 20.72 31.97 10.29
CA PRO A 284 20.77 30.54 10.60
C PRO A 284 21.38 30.24 11.98
N VAL A 285 20.71 29.41 12.79
CA VAL A 285 21.20 29.04 14.14
C VAL A 285 22.50 28.21 14.07
N PRO A 286 23.49 28.37 14.97
CA PRO A 286 24.79 27.67 14.85
C PRO A 286 24.71 26.15 14.97
N LEU A 287 23.80 25.65 15.80
CA LEU A 287 23.48 24.25 16.02
C LEU A 287 21.96 24.14 16.20
N HIS A 288 21.35 23.05 15.74
CA HIS A 288 19.92 22.78 15.91
C HIS A 288 19.65 21.87 17.12
N ASN A 289 18.40 21.47 17.34
CA ASN A 289 17.97 20.63 18.45
C ASN A 289 18.86 19.39 18.69
N VAL A 290 19.06 19.07 19.96
CA VAL A 290 19.80 17.90 20.45
C VAL A 290 18.98 17.24 21.56
N THR A 291 18.97 15.90 21.65
CA THR A 291 18.60 15.23 22.91
C THR A 291 19.82 14.61 23.59
N VAL A 292 19.85 14.63 24.92
CA VAL A 292 20.97 14.16 25.74
C VAL A 292 20.51 13.15 26.78
N ALA A 293 21.19 12.00 26.83
CA ALA A 293 21.17 11.08 27.97
C ALA A 293 22.44 11.30 28.79
N VAL A 294 22.29 11.36 30.12
CA VAL A 294 23.40 11.34 31.06
C VAL A 294 23.28 10.04 31.85
N GLU A 295 24.33 9.23 31.83
CA GLU A 295 24.43 7.96 32.53
C GLU A 295 25.56 8.03 33.56
N SER A 296 25.81 6.95 34.29
CA SER A 296 26.88 6.93 35.30
C SER A 296 28.29 6.98 34.69
N ASP A 297 28.53 6.31 33.56
CA ASP A 297 29.85 6.22 32.90
C ASP A 297 29.94 7.09 31.62
N ARG A 298 28.81 7.35 30.95
CA ARG A 298 28.74 8.01 29.65
C ARG A 298 27.71 9.14 29.58
N VAL A 299 27.79 9.89 28.48
CA VAL A 299 26.80 10.84 28.00
C VAL A 299 26.61 10.55 26.52
N THR A 300 25.37 10.29 26.09
CA THR A 300 25.04 10.17 24.65
C THR A 300 24.23 11.38 24.21
N LEU A 301 24.60 11.93 23.05
CA LEU A 301 23.91 13.03 22.38
C LEU A 301 23.34 12.54 21.05
N ASN A 302 22.08 12.90 20.75
CA ASN A 302 21.49 12.74 19.43
C ASN A 302 21.77 14.00 18.60
N LEU A 303 22.64 13.90 17.59
CA LEU A 303 23.01 14.98 16.70
C LEU A 303 22.57 14.73 15.25
N ILE A 304 21.64 13.79 15.00
CA ILE A 304 21.22 13.28 13.68
C ILE A 304 21.09 14.36 12.59
N THR A 305 20.39 15.46 12.90
CA THR A 305 20.26 16.67 12.05
C THR A 305 20.76 17.93 12.76
N ALA A 306 21.40 17.81 13.93
CA ALA A 306 21.75 18.95 14.78
C ALA A 306 22.88 19.81 14.19
N VAL A 307 23.92 19.17 13.62
CA VAL A 307 25.11 19.83 13.09
C VAL A 307 24.93 20.11 11.59
N PRO A 308 24.84 21.39 11.15
CA PRO A 308 24.62 21.74 9.75
C PRO A 308 25.76 21.28 8.83
N LEU A 309 25.49 21.24 7.52
CA LEU A 309 26.45 20.97 6.45
C LEU A 309 26.79 22.25 5.67
N ALA A 310 28.04 22.37 5.21
CA ALA A 310 28.51 23.44 4.34
C ALA A 310 29.49 22.90 3.27
N GLY A 311 29.55 23.55 2.10
CA GLY A 311 30.50 23.18 1.04
C GLY A 311 30.42 24.07 -0.20
N PRO A 312 31.47 24.13 -1.04
CA PRO A 312 31.47 24.94 -2.25
C PRO A 312 30.72 24.25 -3.39
N GLY A 313 29.56 24.79 -3.77
CA GLY A 313 28.76 24.30 -4.90
C GLY A 313 27.91 23.08 -4.54
N ALA A 314 26.77 23.31 -3.89
CA ALA A 314 25.92 22.29 -3.27
C ALA A 314 25.07 21.45 -4.27
N ASP A 315 25.54 21.23 -5.49
CA ASP A 315 24.88 20.37 -6.48
C ASP A 315 25.31 18.88 -6.30
N SER A 316 26.24 18.61 -5.40
CA SER A 316 26.77 17.26 -5.11
C SER A 316 26.97 17.05 -3.60
N GLN A 317 26.36 15.98 -3.07
CA GLN A 317 26.51 15.57 -1.67
C GLN A 317 27.95 15.17 -1.29
N LEU A 318 28.85 14.96 -2.27
CA LEU A 318 30.20 14.42 -2.08
C LEU A 318 31.22 15.45 -1.55
N SER A 319 30.90 16.75 -1.52
CA SER A 319 31.82 17.83 -1.10
C SER A 319 31.38 18.58 0.18
N ALA A 320 30.21 18.26 0.73
CA ALA A 320 29.67 18.90 1.92
C ALA A 320 30.28 18.31 3.20
N HIS A 321 30.61 19.16 4.18
CA HIS A 321 31.15 18.77 5.48
C HIS A 321 30.36 19.41 6.62
N ARG A 322 30.37 18.75 7.80
CA ARG A 322 29.70 19.27 9.00
C ARG A 322 30.40 20.55 9.51
N VAL A 323 29.61 21.55 9.87
CA VAL A 323 30.09 22.85 10.37
C VAL A 323 30.90 22.64 11.65
N GLN A 324 32.07 23.30 11.72
CA GLN A 324 32.99 23.19 12.84
C GLN A 324 32.67 24.27 13.89
N LEU A 325 32.58 23.86 15.16
CA LEU A 325 32.03 24.61 16.29
C LEU A 325 32.96 24.46 17.52
N GLY A 326 34.26 24.25 17.27
CA GLY A 326 35.26 23.95 18.30
C GLY A 326 35.09 22.57 18.96
N ASP A 327 35.69 22.39 20.14
CA ASP A 327 35.35 21.28 21.04
C ASP A 327 34.17 21.67 21.94
N LEU A 328 33.11 20.88 21.91
CA LEU A 328 31.88 21.19 22.63
C LEU A 328 31.96 20.77 24.10
N GLU A 329 31.32 21.53 24.97
CA GLU A 329 31.24 21.25 26.41
C GLU A 329 29.78 21.21 26.88
N LEU A 330 29.35 20.04 27.36
CA LEU A 330 28.07 19.90 28.06
C LEU A 330 28.26 20.34 29.51
N ARG A 331 27.51 21.37 29.92
CA ARG A 331 27.56 21.97 31.25
C ARG A 331 26.17 22.02 31.88
N THR A 332 26.11 22.20 33.19
CA THR A 332 24.88 22.63 33.87
C THR A 332 24.65 24.14 33.66
N GLY A 333 23.42 24.55 33.37
CA GLY A 333 23.08 25.93 33.06
C GLY A 333 23.23 26.90 34.22
N ARG A 334 22.92 26.46 35.46
CA ARG A 334 22.96 27.31 36.66
C ARG A 334 24.34 27.36 37.32
N THR A 335 25.01 26.21 37.47
CA THR A 335 26.33 26.14 38.12
C THR A 335 27.51 26.11 37.16
N GLY A 336 27.28 26.03 35.84
CA GLY A 336 28.34 26.01 34.83
C GLY A 336 29.24 24.77 34.88
N ARG A 337 28.86 23.73 35.64
CA ARG A 337 29.69 22.55 35.92
C ARG A 337 29.82 21.69 34.67
N LEU A 338 31.06 21.42 34.27
CA LEU A 338 31.39 20.53 33.15
C LEU A 338 31.00 19.08 33.48
N ILE A 339 30.14 18.51 32.62
CA ILE A 339 29.68 17.11 32.67
C ILE A 339 30.41 16.26 31.63
N ALA A 340 30.51 16.73 30.39
CA ALA A 340 31.21 16.01 29.31
C ALA A 340 31.86 16.96 28.29
N ARG A 341 32.86 16.45 27.58
CA ARG A 341 33.50 17.09 26.42
C ARG A 341 33.23 16.25 25.18
N ILE A 342 32.80 16.89 24.09
CA ILE A 342 32.57 16.25 22.80
C ILE A 342 33.62 16.81 21.83
N PRO A 343 34.68 16.04 21.50
CA PRO A 343 35.72 16.51 20.58
C PRO A 343 35.16 16.80 19.19
N ARG A 344 35.76 17.75 18.46
CA ARG A 344 35.42 18.05 17.06
C ARG A 344 35.36 16.81 16.17
N SER A 345 36.29 15.87 16.37
CA SER A 345 36.33 14.60 15.62
C SER A 345 35.16 13.65 15.89
N ALA A 346 34.46 13.80 17.02
CA ALA A 346 33.34 12.93 17.39
C ALA A 346 32.03 13.33 16.69
N TYR A 347 31.79 14.63 16.47
CA TYR A 347 30.56 15.11 15.81
C TYR A 347 30.75 15.57 14.36
N ALA A 348 31.99 15.92 13.94
CA ALA A 348 32.30 16.35 12.57
C ALA A 348 33.29 15.40 11.84
N GLY A 349 33.66 14.27 12.44
CA GLY A 349 34.49 13.24 11.81
C GLY A 349 33.68 12.02 11.31
N PRO A 350 34.28 11.13 10.49
CA PRO A 350 33.57 10.02 9.84
C PRO A 350 32.88 9.00 10.77
N ALA A 351 33.25 8.96 12.05
CA ALA A 351 32.57 8.12 13.05
C ALA A 351 31.14 8.59 13.34
N CYS A 352 30.89 9.91 13.31
CA CYS A 352 29.55 10.51 13.40
C CYS A 352 28.64 10.01 12.26
N ASP A 353 29.22 9.80 11.07
CA ASP A 353 28.48 9.31 9.92
C ASP A 353 28.16 7.81 10.00
N LEU A 354 28.99 6.99 10.65
CA LEU A 354 28.68 5.57 10.88
C LEU A 354 27.63 5.34 11.98
N THR A 355 27.43 6.31 12.87
CA THR A 355 26.50 6.28 14.01
C THR A 355 25.21 7.06 13.76
N SER A 356 24.96 7.47 12.51
CA SER A 356 23.81 8.29 12.11
C SER A 356 23.64 9.58 12.95
N GLY A 357 24.75 10.15 13.43
CA GLY A 357 24.76 11.34 14.29
C GLY A 357 24.60 11.09 15.79
N ILE A 358 24.56 9.84 16.26
CA ILE A 358 24.52 9.54 17.71
C ILE A 358 25.96 9.52 18.25
N VAL A 359 26.24 10.32 19.28
CA VAL A 359 27.59 10.50 19.81
C VAL A 359 27.65 10.18 21.30
N SER A 360 28.30 9.05 21.64
CA SER A 360 28.61 8.63 23.00
C SER A 360 29.99 9.14 23.45
N VAL A 361 30.08 9.79 24.61
CA VAL A 361 31.35 10.25 25.24
C VAL A 361 31.39 9.94 26.74
N PRO A 362 32.56 9.87 27.39
CA PRO A 362 32.65 9.62 28.83
C PRO A 362 32.01 10.73 29.69
N ASN A 363 31.29 10.34 30.74
CA ASN A 363 30.86 11.25 31.81
C ASN A 363 32.06 11.60 32.70
N LEU A 364 32.39 12.87 32.83
CA LEU A 364 33.50 13.37 33.67
C LEU A 364 33.10 13.49 35.15
N ARG A 365 31.85 13.14 35.50
CA ARG A 365 31.22 13.28 36.82
C ARG A 365 30.42 12.03 37.24
N PRO A 366 31.01 10.81 37.22
CA PRO A 366 30.30 9.58 37.59
C PRO A 366 29.76 9.61 39.02
N ALA A 367 30.48 10.25 39.95
CA ALA A 367 30.10 10.38 41.36
C ALA A 367 28.93 11.35 41.62
N ASP A 368 28.55 12.19 40.66
CA ASP A 368 27.40 13.10 40.77
C ASP A 368 26.06 12.42 40.38
N GLY A 369 26.10 11.18 39.90
CA GLY A 369 24.93 10.39 39.49
C GLY A 369 24.39 10.73 38.09
N PRO A 370 23.49 9.89 37.55
CA PRO A 370 23.03 9.95 36.15
C PRO A 370 21.99 11.04 35.86
N SER A 371 21.86 12.07 36.70
CA SER A 371 21.00 13.23 36.39
C SER A 371 21.33 14.44 37.25
N PRO A 372 22.01 15.45 36.69
CA PRO A 372 22.12 16.75 37.34
C PRO A 372 20.73 17.37 37.55
N GLY A 373 20.42 17.75 38.79
CA GLY A 373 19.19 18.43 39.20
C GLY A 373 19.10 19.90 38.76
N GLU A 374 19.67 20.23 37.62
CA GLU A 374 19.73 21.55 36.98
C GLU A 374 19.55 21.36 35.47
N ALA A 375 19.10 22.41 34.76
CA ALA A 375 19.15 22.47 33.30
C ALA A 375 20.56 22.19 32.75
N LEU A 376 20.64 21.69 31.53
CA LEU A 376 21.86 21.52 30.74
C LEU A 376 22.00 22.60 29.67
N CYS A 377 23.24 22.86 29.27
CA CYS A 377 23.57 23.66 28.11
C CYS A 377 24.81 23.13 27.40
N LEU A 378 24.87 23.29 26.08
CA LEU A 378 25.96 22.85 25.23
C LEU A 378 26.69 24.07 24.66
N LEU A 379 27.94 24.24 25.08
CA LEU A 379 28.77 25.37 24.64
C LEU A 379 29.71 24.93 23.51
N GLY A 380 29.93 25.83 22.56
CA GLY A 380 30.88 25.68 21.47
C GLY A 380 31.43 27.02 21.00
N GLU A 381 32.15 27.01 19.89
CA GLU A 381 32.80 28.18 19.29
C GLU A 381 32.00 28.70 18.09
N VAL A 382 31.70 30.01 18.10
CA VAL A 382 31.03 30.73 17.01
C VAL A 382 31.77 32.06 16.84
N ASP A 383 32.23 32.36 15.63
CA ASP A 383 33.01 33.58 15.30
C ASP A 383 34.22 33.84 16.22
N GLY A 384 34.92 32.77 16.62
CA GLY A 384 36.06 32.83 17.55
C GLY A 384 35.70 33.10 19.01
N GLN A 385 34.40 33.11 19.35
CA GLN A 385 33.90 33.32 20.71
C GLN A 385 33.21 32.06 21.23
N ARG A 386 33.41 31.72 22.51
CA ARG A 386 32.70 30.61 23.14
C ARG A 386 31.30 31.05 23.57
N ARG A 387 30.26 30.42 23.04
CA ARG A 387 28.85 30.75 23.28
C ARG A 387 28.04 29.49 23.58
N THR A 388 26.88 29.66 24.22
CA THR A 388 25.87 28.59 24.34
C THR A 388 25.21 28.39 22.97
N LEU A 389 25.28 27.17 22.44
CA LEU A 389 24.67 26.82 21.16
C LEU A 389 23.20 26.41 21.35
N VAL A 390 22.96 25.53 22.32
CA VAL A 390 21.64 25.05 22.72
C VAL A 390 21.57 24.89 24.24
N ALA A 391 20.37 25.09 24.81
CA ALA A 391 20.10 24.93 26.24
C ALA A 391 18.79 24.15 26.45
N GLU A 392 18.60 23.60 27.64
CA GLU A 392 17.52 22.63 27.90
C GLU A 392 16.14 23.27 28.09
N GLU A 393 15.15 22.68 27.40
CA GLU A 393 13.73 22.85 27.71
C GLU A 393 13.44 22.08 29.00
N GLU A 394 13.49 22.75 30.16
CA GLU A 394 13.36 22.08 31.47
C GLU A 394 12.02 21.34 31.65
N VAL A 395 10.99 21.77 30.92
CA VAL A 395 9.70 21.08 30.78
C VAL A 395 9.36 20.95 29.30
N THR A 396 9.10 19.73 28.83
CA THR A 396 8.55 19.49 27.50
C THR A 396 7.16 18.85 27.62
N VAL A 397 6.27 19.21 26.68
CA VAL A 397 4.99 18.53 26.48
C VAL A 397 4.92 18.16 25.01
N GLN A 398 4.57 16.91 24.71
CA GLN A 398 4.51 16.39 23.34
C GLN A 398 3.34 15.40 23.23
N THR A 399 2.96 15.05 22.00
CA THR A 399 1.91 14.07 21.68
C THR A 399 2.41 13.17 20.56
N ASP A 400 1.99 11.90 20.55
CA ASP A 400 2.20 11.00 19.41
C ASP A 400 1.24 11.29 18.25
N ASP A 401 0.05 11.86 18.52
CA ASP A 401 -1.01 12.17 17.56
C ASP A 401 -0.70 13.40 16.67
N ALA A 402 0.58 13.71 16.42
CA ALA A 402 1.02 15.03 15.94
C ALA A 402 0.68 15.39 14.48
N CYS A 403 -0.06 14.52 13.78
CA CYS A 403 -0.67 14.76 12.48
C CYS A 403 -2.11 14.26 12.54
N LEU A 404 -3.07 15.18 12.69
CA LEU A 404 -4.47 14.88 12.99
C LEU A 404 -5.40 15.32 11.86
N MET A 405 -6.33 14.45 11.47
CA MET A 405 -7.40 14.73 10.52
C MET A 405 -8.75 14.57 11.21
N LEU A 406 -9.60 15.60 11.09
CA LEU A 406 -10.92 15.67 11.72
C LEU A 406 -12.00 15.83 10.63
N GLU A 407 -13.12 15.12 10.75
CA GLU A 407 -14.33 15.44 10.00
C GLU A 407 -14.94 16.75 10.54
N HIS A 408 -15.80 17.38 9.74
CA HIS A 408 -16.69 18.43 10.23
C HIS A 408 -17.84 17.83 11.07
N PRO A 409 -18.33 18.45 12.16
CA PRO A 409 -19.42 17.89 12.97
C PRO A 409 -20.75 17.70 12.20
N ASP A 410 -21.34 16.50 12.26
CA ASP A 410 -22.68 16.23 11.72
C ASP A 410 -23.77 16.61 12.74
N ARG A 411 -24.21 17.85 12.66
CA ARG A 411 -25.30 18.40 13.48
C ARG A 411 -26.68 17.81 13.16
N SER A 412 -26.85 17.11 12.03
CA SER A 412 -28.11 16.46 11.65
C SER A 412 -28.25 15.07 12.27
N ARG A 413 -27.12 14.36 12.44
CA ARG A 413 -27.04 13.01 13.06
C ARG A 413 -26.58 13.05 14.51
N ASN A 414 -26.24 14.24 15.03
CA ASN A 414 -25.74 14.48 16.39
C ASN A 414 -24.43 13.69 16.66
N ASP A 415 -23.49 13.78 15.73
CA ASP A 415 -22.12 13.29 15.90
C ASP A 415 -21.14 14.46 15.75
N ASP A 416 -20.39 14.73 16.82
CA ASP A 416 -19.37 15.80 16.86
C ASP A 416 -18.08 15.41 16.12
N HIS A 417 -17.88 14.12 15.81
CA HIS A 417 -16.64 13.52 15.32
C HIS A 417 -15.39 13.94 16.14
N ALA A 418 -15.59 14.12 17.44
CA ALA A 418 -14.56 14.54 18.38
C ALA A 418 -13.55 13.42 18.67
N VAL A 419 -12.26 13.77 18.73
CA VAL A 419 -11.14 12.85 18.96
C VAL A 419 -10.48 13.16 20.30
N THR A 420 -10.15 12.12 21.07
CA THR A 420 -9.28 12.25 22.25
C THR A 420 -7.82 12.23 21.81
N VAL A 421 -7.05 13.25 22.19
CA VAL A 421 -5.61 13.34 21.96
C VAL A 421 -4.86 12.96 23.24
N GLY A 422 -3.85 12.08 23.12
CA GLY A 422 -2.94 11.77 24.20
C GLY A 422 -1.77 12.75 24.25
N ILE A 423 -1.48 13.34 25.41
CA ILE A 423 -0.25 14.11 25.64
C ILE A 423 0.62 13.43 26.69
N ARG A 424 1.94 13.65 26.59
CA ARG A 424 2.91 13.30 27.62
C ARG A 424 3.82 14.48 27.93
N SER A 425 4.08 14.69 29.22
CA SER A 425 4.97 15.72 29.74
C SER A 425 6.21 15.14 30.41
N PHE A 426 7.33 15.84 30.25
CA PHE A 426 8.60 15.47 30.83
C PHE A 426 9.22 16.68 31.54
N VAL A 427 9.75 16.47 32.74
CA VAL A 427 10.61 17.44 33.42
C VAL A 427 12.04 16.93 33.33
N ARG A 428 12.92 17.70 32.69
CA ARG A 428 14.34 17.36 32.45
C ARG A 428 14.54 15.95 31.88
N GLY A 429 13.76 15.62 30.83
CA GLY A 429 13.82 14.34 30.11
C GLY A 429 13.24 13.13 30.86
N ARG A 430 12.56 13.31 32.00
CA ARG A 430 11.87 12.26 32.75
C ARG A 430 10.36 12.51 32.79
N PRO A 431 9.49 11.50 32.58
CA PRO A 431 8.05 11.68 32.73
C PRO A 431 7.71 12.18 34.15
N ALA A 432 6.86 13.19 34.25
CA ALA A 432 6.53 13.87 35.50
C ALA A 432 5.28 14.74 35.35
N PRO A 433 4.53 14.99 36.44
CA PRO A 433 3.33 15.83 36.42
C PRO A 433 3.67 17.29 36.13
N VAL A 434 2.88 17.90 35.25
CA VAL A 434 2.96 19.30 34.84
C VAL A 434 1.54 19.87 34.83
N THR A 435 1.33 20.93 35.62
CA THR A 435 0.04 21.61 35.73
C THR A 435 -0.03 22.86 34.84
N GLY A 436 -1.22 23.20 34.37
CA GLY A 436 -1.46 24.46 33.66
C GLY A 436 -0.98 24.46 32.21
N ILE A 437 -0.99 23.31 31.54
CA ILE A 437 -0.64 23.18 30.11
C ILE A 437 -1.77 23.81 29.29
N ARG A 438 -1.47 24.88 28.55
CA ARG A 438 -2.42 25.58 27.68
C ARG A 438 -2.43 24.94 26.30
N VAL A 439 -3.60 24.49 25.87
CA VAL A 439 -3.88 24.02 24.51
C VAL A 439 -4.50 25.16 23.71
N ARG A 440 -3.86 25.60 22.62
CA ARG A 440 -4.39 26.66 21.72
C ARG A 440 -4.09 26.39 20.25
N GLN A 441 -5.05 26.72 19.39
CA GLN A 441 -4.92 26.65 17.94
C GLN A 441 -4.23 27.86 17.31
N PHE A 442 -3.57 27.62 16.17
CA PHE A 442 -3.01 28.62 15.27
C PHE A 442 -3.33 28.21 13.83
N LEU A 443 -4.25 28.92 13.18
CA LEU A 443 -4.63 28.72 11.78
C LEU A 443 -3.44 29.00 10.85
N ASN A 444 -3.32 28.25 9.75
CA ASN A 444 -2.54 28.69 8.59
C ASN A 444 -3.43 29.55 7.67
N PRO A 445 -3.19 30.87 7.52
CA PRO A 445 -3.96 31.74 6.63
C PRO A 445 -4.01 31.23 5.18
N ARG A 446 -2.94 30.59 4.70
CA ARG A 446 -2.86 30.05 3.33
C ARG A 446 -3.76 28.84 3.08
N SER A 447 -4.26 28.18 4.13
CA SER A 447 -5.18 27.05 4.00
C SER A 447 -6.59 27.48 3.56
N ARG A 448 -6.94 28.78 3.71
CA ARG A 448 -8.27 29.33 3.41
C ARG A 448 -8.16 30.59 2.53
N PRO A 449 -7.55 30.54 1.32
CA PRO A 449 -7.27 31.72 0.50
C PRO A 449 -8.52 32.46 -0.01
N LEU A 450 -9.69 31.82 0.02
CA LEU A 450 -10.97 32.42 -0.37
C LEU A 450 -11.75 33.05 0.81
N ASP A 451 -11.29 32.85 2.05
CA ASP A 451 -11.93 33.39 3.25
C ASP A 451 -11.39 34.81 3.56
N PRO A 452 -12.22 35.87 3.49
CA PRO A 452 -11.76 37.24 3.72
C PRO A 452 -11.23 37.50 5.14
N ALA A 453 -11.63 36.71 6.14
CA ALA A 453 -11.12 36.84 7.50
C ALA A 453 -9.73 36.19 7.63
N ALA A 454 -9.54 35.00 7.06
CA ALA A 454 -8.26 34.30 7.11
C ALA A 454 -7.21 34.90 6.15
N ALA A 455 -7.58 35.22 4.92
CA ALA A 455 -6.68 35.71 3.87
C ALA A 455 -6.24 37.19 4.07
N SER A 456 -6.83 37.90 5.03
CA SER A 456 -6.45 39.29 5.34
C SER A 456 -5.03 39.38 5.89
N ALA A 457 -4.22 40.29 5.34
CA ALA A 457 -2.89 40.59 5.89
C ALA A 457 -2.94 41.16 7.33
N SER A 458 -4.14 41.52 7.84
CA SER A 458 -4.38 41.95 9.21
C SER A 458 -4.97 40.87 10.14
N ALA A 459 -5.18 39.65 9.65
CA ALA A 459 -5.80 38.54 10.37
C ALA A 459 -5.06 38.19 11.68
N ARG A 460 -5.83 37.94 12.74
CA ARG A 460 -5.35 37.68 14.09
C ARG A 460 -5.59 36.23 14.51
N CYS A 461 -4.79 35.77 15.46
CA CYS A 461 -5.05 34.50 16.14
C CYS A 461 -6.38 34.59 16.90
N GLY A 462 -7.35 33.75 16.54
CA GLY A 462 -8.71 33.76 17.10
C GLY A 462 -9.75 34.51 16.25
N ASP A 463 -9.39 35.12 15.11
CA ASP A 463 -10.38 35.67 14.17
C ASP A 463 -11.20 34.55 13.47
N VAL A 464 -10.66 33.32 13.40
CA VAL A 464 -11.30 32.12 12.86
C VAL A 464 -10.93 30.91 13.71
N ASP A 465 -11.93 30.27 14.33
CA ASP A 465 -11.77 28.98 15.02
C ASP A 465 -11.79 27.82 14.03
N LEU A 466 -10.65 27.15 13.85
CA LEU A 466 -10.54 25.93 13.03
C LEU A 466 -11.07 24.70 13.78
N VAL A 467 -10.68 24.57 15.04
CA VAL A 467 -11.07 23.51 15.98
C VAL A 467 -11.62 24.10 17.27
N GLN A 468 -12.26 23.25 18.09
CA GLN A 468 -12.54 23.56 19.48
C GLN A 468 -12.04 22.41 20.37
N VAL A 469 -11.55 22.75 21.56
CA VAL A 469 -10.93 21.83 22.52
C VAL A 469 -11.65 21.86 23.88
N ARG A 470 -11.54 20.75 24.63
CA ARG A 470 -11.94 20.66 26.05
C ARG A 470 -11.02 19.71 26.82
N PRO A 471 -10.85 19.87 28.15
CA PRO A 471 -10.02 18.99 28.96
C PRO A 471 -10.65 17.58 29.07
N GLY A 472 -9.80 16.57 29.27
CA GLY A 472 -10.24 15.17 29.42
C GLY A 472 -10.65 14.50 28.10
N PRO A 473 -11.01 13.20 28.15
CA PRO A 473 -11.36 12.42 26.97
C PRO A 473 -12.82 12.58 26.55
N VAL A 474 -13.20 12.01 25.40
CA VAL A 474 -14.52 12.16 24.80
C VAL A 474 -15.65 11.78 25.77
N GLU A 475 -15.48 10.68 26.52
CA GLU A 475 -16.49 10.12 27.43
C GLU A 475 -16.78 11.00 28.66
N ALA A 476 -15.91 11.96 28.99
CA ALA A 476 -16.09 12.84 30.14
C ALA A 476 -17.14 13.95 29.93
N GLY A 477 -17.51 14.24 28.68
CA GLY A 477 -18.42 15.33 28.32
C GLY A 477 -17.88 16.73 28.65
N GLY A 478 -18.79 17.71 28.72
CA GLY A 478 -18.48 19.12 28.98
C GLY A 478 -18.36 19.99 27.74
N ASP A 479 -18.26 21.30 27.96
CA ASP A 479 -18.28 22.33 26.92
C ASP A 479 -16.95 22.46 26.17
N PHE A 480 -17.03 22.88 24.90
CA PHE A 480 -15.90 23.09 23.98
C PHE A 480 -15.58 24.58 23.80
N ALA A 481 -14.30 24.94 23.69
CA ALA A 481 -13.82 26.33 23.54
C ALA A 481 -12.60 26.45 22.59
N GLU A 482 -12.18 27.67 22.24
CA GLU A 482 -10.94 27.92 21.46
C GLU A 482 -9.70 27.33 22.15
N THR A 483 -9.64 27.46 23.48
CA THR A 483 -8.51 27.02 24.30
C THR A 483 -8.98 26.24 25.51
N CYS A 484 -8.15 25.31 25.98
CA CYS A 484 -8.36 24.66 27.27
C CYS A 484 -7.04 24.58 28.05
N VAL A 485 -7.16 24.26 29.33
CA VAL A 485 -6.03 24.01 30.23
C VAL A 485 -6.13 22.59 30.73
N ILE A 486 -5.02 21.86 30.69
CA ILE A 486 -4.91 20.48 31.16
C ILE A 486 -3.72 20.30 32.09
N ASP A 487 -3.83 19.33 32.98
CA ASP A 487 -2.75 18.86 33.85
C ASP A 487 -2.40 17.42 33.45
N THR A 488 -1.17 16.99 33.74
CA THR A 488 -0.72 15.60 33.57
C THR A 488 -0.51 14.89 34.90
N ASP A 489 -0.61 13.56 34.88
CA ASP A 489 -0.53 12.71 36.06
C ASP A 489 0.93 12.48 36.55
N ALA A 490 1.08 11.64 37.58
CA ALA A 490 2.39 11.32 38.16
C ALA A 490 3.40 10.73 37.15
N GLN A 491 2.93 10.10 36.07
CA GLN A 491 3.73 9.52 35.00
C GLN A 491 3.86 10.47 33.79
N GLY A 492 3.40 11.71 33.94
CA GLY A 492 3.39 12.73 32.90
C GLY A 492 2.30 12.53 31.84
N ASP A 493 1.34 11.63 32.03
CA ASP A 493 0.31 11.32 31.03
C ASP A 493 -0.91 12.23 31.20
N GLY A 494 -1.49 12.69 30.08
CA GLY A 494 -2.67 13.57 30.07
C GLY A 494 -3.48 13.45 28.79
N ARG A 495 -4.71 13.98 28.79
CA ARG A 495 -5.65 13.89 27.66
C ARG A 495 -6.51 15.15 27.50
N PHE A 496 -6.78 15.52 26.26
CA PHE A 496 -7.80 16.49 25.90
C PHE A 496 -8.63 15.97 24.73
N THR A 497 -9.79 16.58 24.50
CA THR A 497 -10.68 16.27 23.37
C THR A 497 -10.69 17.44 22.40
N VAL A 498 -10.66 17.17 21.11
CA VAL A 498 -10.73 18.16 20.03
C VAL A 498 -11.80 17.77 19.01
N ARG A 499 -12.54 18.76 18.47
CA ARG A 499 -13.47 18.58 17.35
C ARG A 499 -13.24 19.65 16.28
N GLY A 500 -13.64 19.38 15.05
CA GLY A 500 -13.68 20.39 14.00
C GLY A 500 -14.67 21.51 14.33
N ALA A 501 -14.37 22.73 13.92
CA ALA A 501 -15.25 23.89 14.05
C ALA A 501 -15.39 24.67 12.72
N CYS A 502 -14.34 24.68 11.91
CA CYS A 502 -14.34 25.14 10.53
C CYS A 502 -13.28 24.36 9.72
N ALA A 503 -13.50 24.15 8.43
CA ALA A 503 -12.57 23.42 7.56
C ALA A 503 -11.25 24.17 7.30
N GLY A 504 -10.19 23.46 6.89
CA GLY A 504 -8.86 24.05 6.62
C GLY A 504 -7.76 23.42 7.47
N ALA A 505 -6.64 24.12 7.66
CA ALA A 505 -5.48 23.56 8.38
C ALA A 505 -4.75 24.55 9.30
N GLY A 506 -4.06 24.01 10.31
CA GLY A 506 -3.32 24.78 11.29
C GLY A 506 -2.49 23.89 12.23
N ARG A 507 -2.07 24.46 13.35
CA ARG A 507 -1.38 23.74 14.45
C ARG A 507 -2.09 23.94 15.77
N ILE A 508 -1.92 23.00 16.69
CA ILE A 508 -2.29 23.14 18.10
C ILE A 508 -0.99 23.13 18.92
N LEU A 509 -0.80 24.16 19.74
CA LEU A 509 0.32 24.33 20.66
C LEU A 509 -0.02 23.69 22.02
N LEU A 510 0.95 23.00 22.61
CA LEU A 510 0.91 22.38 23.94
C LEU A 510 1.87 23.15 24.87
N ALA A 511 1.48 24.36 25.27
CA ALA A 511 2.35 25.28 26.01
C ALA A 511 2.34 24.97 27.53
N PRO A 512 3.47 24.59 28.16
CA PRO A 512 3.57 24.58 29.62
C PRO A 512 3.44 26.02 30.16
N GLY A 513 2.97 26.19 31.40
CA GLY A 513 2.50 27.49 31.93
C GLY A 513 3.49 28.67 31.98
N HIS A 514 4.75 28.50 31.59
CA HIS A 514 5.75 29.56 31.44
C HIS A 514 6.05 29.93 29.97
N ASP A 515 5.56 29.16 29.00
CA ASP A 515 5.73 29.44 27.57
C ASP A 515 4.66 30.45 27.11
N ALA A 516 5.12 31.55 26.52
CA ALA A 516 4.27 32.66 26.09
C ALA A 516 3.55 32.39 24.75
N GLY A 517 3.98 31.37 23.99
CA GLY A 517 3.61 31.20 22.58
C GLY A 517 4.62 31.84 21.61
N PRO A 518 4.45 31.63 20.30
CA PRO A 518 5.37 32.14 19.27
C PRO A 518 5.37 33.68 19.18
N CYS A 519 4.21 34.33 19.33
CA CYS A 519 4.06 35.78 19.37
C CYS A 519 2.74 36.16 20.10
N PRO A 520 2.54 37.46 20.44
CA PRO A 520 1.26 37.96 20.94
C PRO A 520 0.13 37.75 19.92
N VAL A 521 -1.08 37.48 20.41
CA VAL A 521 -2.22 37.05 19.57
C VAL A 521 -3.08 38.21 19.08
N GLU A 522 -3.10 39.31 19.81
CA GLU A 522 -3.93 40.49 19.59
C GLU A 522 -3.50 41.42 18.43
N PRO A 523 -2.21 41.55 18.06
CA PRO A 523 -1.78 42.43 16.97
C PRO A 523 -2.34 42.03 15.59
N PRO A 524 -2.67 43.00 14.73
CA PRO A 524 -3.00 42.71 13.33
C PRO A 524 -1.89 41.93 12.62
N GLY A 525 -2.28 40.87 11.90
CA GLY A 525 -1.34 39.98 11.19
C GLY A 525 -0.71 38.89 12.05
N SER A 526 -1.10 38.77 13.33
CA SER A 526 -0.56 37.75 14.24
C SER A 526 -0.78 36.32 13.76
N SER A 527 -1.84 36.02 12.99
CA SER A 527 -2.09 34.66 12.50
C SER A 527 -0.97 34.15 11.58
N THR A 528 -0.50 35.00 10.65
CA THR A 528 0.61 34.67 9.74
C THR A 528 1.93 34.57 10.52
N LEU A 529 2.16 35.49 11.45
CA LEU A 529 3.37 35.54 12.26
C LEU A 529 3.48 34.34 13.21
N ALA A 530 2.39 33.95 13.86
CA ALA A 530 2.36 32.83 14.79
C ALA A 530 2.51 31.48 14.08
N TYR A 531 1.87 31.30 12.91
CA TYR A 531 1.96 30.05 12.16
C TYR A 531 3.39 29.78 11.63
N ASP A 532 4.11 30.85 11.28
CA ASP A 532 5.54 30.85 10.93
C ASP A 532 5.96 29.72 9.97
N ASP A 533 5.40 29.74 8.76
CA ASP A 533 5.71 28.74 7.73
C ASP A 533 7.18 28.78 7.26
N ALA A 534 7.89 29.88 7.50
CA ALA A 534 9.30 30.06 7.14
C ALA A 534 10.27 29.72 8.30
N ASP A 535 9.77 29.38 9.50
CA ASP A 535 10.56 29.16 10.72
C ASP A 535 11.38 30.40 11.15
N ALA A 536 10.93 31.59 10.78
CA ALA A 536 11.62 32.86 11.05
C ALA A 536 11.73 33.19 12.54
N LEU A 537 10.86 32.63 13.39
CA LEU A 537 10.90 32.79 14.85
C LEU A 537 11.80 31.74 15.55
N GLY A 538 12.18 30.65 14.86
CA GLY A 538 12.95 29.55 15.46
C GLY A 538 12.20 28.77 16.57
N TYR A 539 10.89 29.00 16.72
CA TYR A 539 10.11 28.57 17.88
C TYR A 539 9.60 27.13 17.76
N TRP A 540 8.94 26.81 16.63
CA TRP A 540 8.14 25.58 16.50
C TRP A 540 8.96 24.29 16.52
N ALA A 541 10.19 24.30 16.02
CA ALA A 541 11.04 23.11 16.00
C ALA A 541 11.38 22.59 17.43
N GLY A 542 11.38 23.46 18.45
CA GLY A 542 11.58 23.09 19.85
C GLY A 542 10.30 22.95 20.67
N ALA A 543 9.17 23.49 20.18
CA ALA A 543 7.92 23.59 20.93
C ALA A 543 7.05 22.31 20.83
N GLY A 544 6.27 22.06 21.89
CA GLY A 544 5.24 21.02 21.91
C GLY A 544 4.08 21.36 20.99
N HIS A 545 3.91 20.64 19.89
CA HIS A 545 2.84 20.93 18.93
C HIS A 545 2.39 19.73 18.10
N MET A 546 1.23 19.89 17.48
CA MET A 546 0.65 18.97 16.49
C MET A 546 0.07 19.77 15.32
N ALA A 547 0.13 19.21 14.11
CA ALA A 547 -0.56 19.76 12.95
C ALA A 547 -1.96 19.14 12.82
N VAL A 548 -2.96 19.94 12.44
CA VAL A 548 -4.35 19.52 12.32
C VAL A 548 -4.99 20.01 11.02
N ARG A 549 -5.79 19.16 10.37
CA ARG A 549 -6.67 19.50 9.24
C ARG A 549 -8.10 19.09 9.55
N VAL A 550 -9.03 19.99 9.29
CA VAL A 550 -10.47 19.75 9.37
C VAL A 550 -11.00 19.68 7.94
N LEU A 551 -11.74 18.62 7.63
CA LEU A 551 -12.29 18.36 6.29
C LEU A 551 -13.53 19.25 6.02
N PRO A 552 -13.94 19.46 4.75
CA PRO A 552 -15.09 20.29 4.39
C PRO A 552 -16.43 19.79 4.95
N ASP A 553 -17.40 20.71 5.09
CA ASP A 553 -18.77 20.40 5.52
C ASP A 553 -19.61 19.82 4.38
N ASP A 554 -19.32 18.55 4.05
CA ASP A 554 -19.93 17.83 2.95
C ASP A 554 -21.23 17.09 3.33
N TRP A 555 -21.76 17.27 4.55
CA TRP A 555 -22.87 16.46 5.08
C TRP A 555 -24.17 16.54 4.28
N HIS A 556 -24.38 17.64 3.56
CA HIS A 556 -25.48 17.79 2.61
C HIS A 556 -25.52 16.67 1.53
N LEU A 557 -24.37 16.08 1.18
CA LEU A 557 -24.28 14.96 0.25
C LEU A 557 -24.85 13.67 0.84
N ALA A 558 -24.87 13.51 2.15
CA ALA A 558 -25.41 12.31 2.81
C ALA A 558 -26.94 12.15 2.62
N ASP A 559 -27.64 13.27 2.42
CA ASP A 559 -29.10 13.32 2.30
C ASP A 559 -29.62 13.15 0.86
N VAL A 560 -28.71 13.14 -0.14
CA VAL A 560 -29.06 12.97 -1.56
C VAL A 560 -29.71 11.59 -1.82
N PRO A 561 -30.87 11.53 -2.50
CA PRO A 561 -31.55 10.29 -2.87
C PRO A 561 -30.65 9.33 -3.68
N THR A 562 -30.80 8.02 -3.49
CA THR A 562 -29.89 7.03 -4.11
C THR A 562 -30.09 6.94 -5.64
N GLU A 563 -31.30 7.23 -6.10
CA GLU A 563 -31.69 7.42 -7.49
C GLU A 563 -31.00 8.61 -8.18
N GLU A 564 -30.64 9.65 -7.42
CA GLU A 564 -29.90 10.83 -7.89
C GLU A 564 -28.38 10.66 -7.83
N VAL A 565 -27.86 9.63 -7.16
CA VAL A 565 -26.43 9.29 -7.17
C VAL A 565 -26.06 8.69 -8.53
N THR A 566 -25.73 9.56 -9.48
CA THR A 566 -25.18 9.24 -10.81
C THR A 566 -23.66 9.43 -10.86
N PHE A 567 -23.04 9.03 -11.97
CA PHE A 567 -21.65 9.37 -12.26
C PHE A 567 -21.42 10.88 -12.27
N ASP A 568 -22.34 11.66 -12.85
CA ASP A 568 -22.16 13.11 -13.04
C ASP A 568 -22.16 13.86 -11.70
N LEU A 569 -22.95 13.39 -10.73
CA LEU A 569 -22.89 13.87 -9.34
C LEU A 569 -21.55 13.49 -8.69
N LEU A 570 -21.15 12.22 -8.78
CA LEU A 570 -19.90 11.74 -8.20
C LEU A 570 -18.68 12.48 -8.78
N TYR A 571 -18.67 12.74 -10.09
CA TYR A 571 -17.62 13.51 -10.75
C TYR A 571 -17.61 14.97 -10.28
N ARG A 572 -18.77 15.64 -10.23
CA ARG A 572 -18.88 17.04 -9.84
C ARG A 572 -18.51 17.31 -8.38
N GLU A 573 -19.01 16.48 -7.46
CA GLU A 573 -18.83 16.69 -6.02
C GLU A 573 -17.56 16.05 -5.47
N VAL A 574 -16.88 15.19 -6.22
CA VAL A 574 -15.69 14.47 -5.76
C VAL A 574 -14.57 14.48 -6.79
N LEU A 575 -14.75 13.84 -7.94
CA LEU A 575 -13.63 13.43 -8.79
C LEU A 575 -12.92 14.58 -9.54
N ALA A 576 -13.64 15.63 -9.93
CA ALA A 576 -13.11 16.70 -10.79
C ALA A 576 -11.94 17.46 -10.16
N ASP A 577 -12.10 17.92 -8.91
CA ASP A 577 -11.04 18.63 -8.19
C ASP A 577 -9.84 17.70 -7.88
N TYR A 578 -10.04 16.38 -7.74
CA TYR A 578 -8.94 15.42 -7.70
C TYR A 578 -8.18 15.32 -9.03
N GLU A 579 -8.87 15.28 -10.17
CA GLU A 579 -8.20 15.17 -11.47
C GLU A 579 -7.50 16.47 -11.89
N PHE A 580 -8.00 17.63 -11.43
CA PHE A 580 -7.29 18.91 -11.55
C PHE A 580 -5.97 18.93 -10.75
N LEU A 581 -5.96 18.41 -9.52
CA LEU A 581 -4.82 18.52 -8.60
C LEU A 581 -3.79 17.38 -8.71
N TYR A 582 -4.20 16.19 -9.19
CA TYR A 582 -3.40 14.96 -9.14
C TYR A 582 -3.34 14.23 -10.50
N SER A 583 -2.56 14.80 -11.43
CA SER A 583 -2.38 14.27 -12.80
C SER A 583 -1.91 12.82 -12.89
N PHE A 584 -1.32 12.24 -11.84
CA PHE A 584 -0.91 10.84 -11.81
C PHE A 584 -2.08 9.86 -11.98
N MET A 585 -3.32 10.25 -11.66
CA MET A 585 -4.49 9.38 -11.85
C MET A 585 -4.69 9.02 -13.32
N GLY A 586 -4.79 10.03 -14.21
CA GLY A 586 -4.91 9.81 -15.65
C GLY A 586 -3.67 9.18 -16.30
N ALA A 587 -2.49 9.34 -15.70
CA ALA A 587 -1.21 8.90 -16.29
C ALA A 587 -0.72 7.51 -15.82
N GLU A 588 -0.97 7.11 -14.57
CA GLU A 588 -0.50 5.85 -13.97
C GLU A 588 -1.62 4.89 -13.57
N VAL A 589 -2.90 5.31 -13.59
CA VAL A 589 -4.06 4.51 -13.14
C VAL A 589 -5.16 4.51 -14.22
N PHE A 590 -6.11 5.45 -14.15
CA PHE A 590 -7.06 5.82 -15.20
C PHE A 590 -7.66 7.21 -14.88
N SER A 591 -8.17 7.91 -15.90
CA SER A 591 -8.88 9.19 -15.72
C SER A 591 -10.17 8.96 -14.94
N LEU A 592 -10.49 9.85 -14.00
CA LEU A 592 -11.71 9.77 -13.20
C LEU A 592 -12.91 10.41 -13.93
N ALA A 593 -12.66 11.16 -15.00
CA ALA A 593 -13.65 11.57 -15.99
C ALA A 593 -14.15 10.40 -16.89
N ASP A 594 -13.39 9.30 -16.98
CA ASP A 594 -13.80 8.10 -17.76
C ASP A 594 -14.94 7.34 -17.06
N ARG A 595 -16.19 7.77 -17.31
CA ARG A 595 -17.42 7.16 -16.77
C ARG A 595 -17.45 5.63 -16.86
N CYS A 596 -17.03 5.05 -17.98
CA CYS A 596 -17.02 3.61 -18.19
C CYS A 596 -16.03 2.88 -17.25
N LYS A 597 -14.87 3.48 -16.96
CA LYS A 597 -13.86 2.93 -16.04
C LYS A 597 -14.29 3.11 -14.59
N VAL A 598 -14.83 4.28 -14.23
CA VAL A 598 -15.38 4.53 -12.87
C VAL A 598 -16.56 3.61 -12.55
N ALA A 599 -17.43 3.29 -13.52
CA ALA A 599 -18.48 2.29 -13.35
C ALA A 599 -17.90 0.87 -13.20
N THR A 600 -16.99 0.45 -14.08
CA THR A 600 -16.37 -0.88 -14.07
C THR A 600 -15.60 -1.15 -12.77
N TYR A 601 -14.84 -0.17 -12.28
CA TYR A 601 -14.00 -0.26 -11.09
C TYR A 601 -14.67 0.30 -9.81
N ALA A 602 -15.99 0.55 -9.82
CA ALA A 602 -16.73 1.14 -8.70
C ALA A 602 -16.53 0.42 -7.36
N ARG A 603 -16.36 -0.91 -7.37
CA ARG A 603 -16.09 -1.71 -6.15
C ARG A 603 -14.71 -1.40 -5.57
N LEU A 604 -13.69 -1.29 -6.41
CA LEU A 604 -12.32 -0.97 -6.01
C LEU A 604 -12.22 0.47 -5.50
N LEU A 605 -12.89 1.42 -6.18
CA LEU A 605 -12.96 2.82 -5.75
C LEU A 605 -13.57 2.95 -4.35
N TRP A 606 -14.72 2.32 -4.08
CA TRP A 606 -15.26 2.28 -2.71
C TRP A 606 -14.29 1.62 -1.72
N GLN A 607 -13.72 0.46 -2.05
CA GLN A 607 -12.81 -0.26 -1.14
C GLN A 607 -11.58 0.57 -0.75
N MET A 608 -11.04 1.37 -1.67
CA MET A 608 -9.90 2.26 -1.39
C MET A 608 -10.32 3.56 -0.68
N SER A 609 -11.55 4.04 -0.84
CA SER A 609 -12.04 5.31 -0.27
C SER A 609 -12.90 5.18 1.00
N ASP A 610 -13.18 3.95 1.46
CA ASP A 610 -13.88 3.70 2.74
C ASP A 610 -13.11 4.32 3.92
N PRO A 611 -13.70 5.25 4.70
CA PRO A 611 -13.03 5.96 5.79
C PRO A 611 -12.41 5.05 6.86
N ALA A 612 -12.91 3.83 7.04
CA ALA A 612 -12.31 2.84 7.93
C ALA A 612 -10.84 2.52 7.58
N ASN A 613 -10.45 2.75 6.32
CA ASN A 613 -9.11 2.47 5.81
C ASN A 613 -8.20 3.71 5.73
N ARG A 614 -8.63 4.89 6.23
CA ARG A 614 -7.85 6.15 6.17
C ARG A 614 -6.45 6.02 6.78
N SER A 615 -6.31 5.20 7.81
CA SER A 615 -5.05 4.82 8.48
C SER A 615 -4.22 3.74 7.76
N ARG A 616 -4.55 3.39 6.51
CA ARG A 616 -3.76 2.48 5.65
C ARG A 616 -3.05 3.24 4.52
N THR A 617 -1.95 2.69 4.01
CA THR A 617 -1.18 3.32 2.90
C THR A 617 -1.94 3.32 1.58
N TRP A 618 -2.87 2.40 1.39
CA TRP A 618 -3.65 2.22 0.16
C TRP A 618 -4.97 3.00 0.09
N PHE A 619 -5.25 3.86 1.07
CA PHE A 619 -6.40 4.76 1.02
C PHE A 619 -6.34 5.70 -0.20
N MET A 620 -7.48 5.94 -0.84
CA MET A 620 -7.66 6.88 -1.95
C MET A 620 -8.63 8.00 -1.50
N PRO A 621 -8.24 9.28 -1.62
CA PRO A 621 -7.01 9.80 -2.21
C PRO A 621 -5.78 9.59 -1.30
N PRO A 622 -4.56 9.49 -1.85
CA PRO A 622 -3.34 9.33 -1.05
C PRO A 622 -3.06 10.48 -0.06
N THR A 623 -3.70 11.63 -0.23
CA THR A 623 -3.67 12.80 0.67
C THR A 623 -4.71 12.77 1.79
N ARG A 624 -5.59 11.75 1.82
CA ARG A 624 -6.59 11.46 2.89
C ARG A 624 -7.63 12.55 3.17
N ASP A 625 -7.81 13.48 2.23
CA ASP A 625 -8.68 14.66 2.35
C ASP A 625 -10.14 14.45 1.90
N LEU A 626 -10.50 13.21 1.55
CA LEU A 626 -11.89 12.83 1.28
C LEU A 626 -12.68 12.70 2.58
N SER A 627 -13.72 13.50 2.74
CA SER A 627 -14.67 13.48 3.86
C SER A 627 -15.54 12.20 3.85
N ALA A 628 -16.07 11.84 5.02
CA ALA A 628 -16.93 10.67 5.16
C ALA A 628 -18.21 10.75 4.28
N ALA A 629 -18.78 11.96 4.11
CA ALA A 629 -19.97 12.16 3.27
C ALA A 629 -19.69 11.95 1.78
N LYS A 630 -18.54 12.44 1.26
CA LYS A 630 -18.09 12.19 -0.12
C LYS A 630 -17.76 10.72 -0.35
N ALA A 631 -17.10 10.05 0.61
CA ALA A 631 -16.89 8.61 0.57
C ALA A 631 -18.23 7.82 0.48
N GLY A 632 -19.25 8.27 1.21
CA GLY A 632 -20.60 7.71 1.18
C GLY A 632 -21.36 7.85 -0.15
N LEU A 633 -20.89 8.65 -1.10
CA LEU A 633 -21.42 8.66 -2.48
C LEU A 633 -20.94 7.44 -3.28
N PHE A 634 -19.64 7.08 -3.23
CA PHE A 634 -19.12 5.88 -3.90
C PHE A 634 -19.88 4.61 -3.49
N LEU A 635 -20.19 4.47 -2.19
CA LEU A 635 -20.96 3.35 -1.66
C LEU A 635 -22.40 3.29 -2.18
N ARG A 636 -23.06 4.45 -2.36
CA ARG A 636 -24.41 4.53 -2.95
C ARG A 636 -24.38 4.23 -4.46
N PHE A 637 -23.39 4.77 -5.18
CA PHE A 637 -23.16 4.50 -6.59
C PHE A 637 -22.94 3.00 -6.85
N LEU A 638 -22.01 2.36 -6.14
CA LEU A 638 -21.74 0.92 -6.22
C LEU A 638 -22.98 0.04 -5.99
N ARG A 639 -23.85 0.43 -5.05
CA ARG A 639 -25.07 -0.32 -4.69
C ARG A 639 -26.18 -0.25 -5.76
N ARG A 640 -26.09 0.67 -6.72
CA ARG A 640 -27.06 0.87 -7.81
C ARG A 640 -26.99 -0.25 -8.86
N GLU A 641 -25.78 -0.73 -9.14
CA GLU A 641 -25.45 -1.46 -10.39
C GLU A 641 -25.76 -2.98 -10.41
N GLN A 642 -26.63 -3.53 -9.54
CA GLN A 642 -26.68 -5.01 -9.30
C GLN A 642 -28.14 -5.60 -9.17
N SER A 643 -28.69 -6.34 -10.18
CA SER A 643 -30.01 -7.09 -10.12
C SER A 643 -30.20 -8.38 -11.03
N MET A 644 -31.30 -9.18 -10.84
CA MET A 644 -31.99 -10.21 -11.74
C MET A 644 -31.61 -11.75 -11.89
N ALA A 645 -32.48 -12.72 -11.44
CA ALA A 645 -32.69 -14.20 -11.84
C ALA A 645 -32.22 -15.49 -10.84
N ARG A 646 -33.20 -17.55 -10.14
CA ARG A 646 -33.08 -18.86 -9.26
C ARG A 646 -33.19 -20.36 -9.83
N VAL A 647 -32.62 -21.46 -9.17
CA VAL A 647 -32.41 -22.94 -9.64
C VAL A 647 -32.22 -24.14 -8.53
N PRO A 648 -32.16 -25.52 -8.83
CA PRO A 648 -31.88 -26.79 -7.98
C PRO A 648 -30.68 -27.87 -8.28
N PRO A 649 -30.40 -29.02 -7.52
CA PRO A 649 -29.10 -29.85 -7.39
C PRO A 649 -29.03 -31.48 -7.38
N PRO A 650 -27.86 -32.20 -7.11
CA PRO A 650 -27.55 -33.70 -7.25
C PRO A 650 -26.59 -34.48 -6.20
N VAL A 651 -25.77 -35.55 -6.55
CA VAL A 651 -24.86 -36.48 -5.69
C VAL A 651 -23.65 -37.28 -6.38
N PRO A 652 -22.64 -37.97 -5.68
CA PRO A 652 -21.32 -38.57 -6.19
C PRO A 652 -20.75 -40.01 -5.70
N GLU A 653 -19.56 -40.55 -6.18
CA GLU A 653 -18.77 -41.78 -5.68
C GLU A 653 -17.15 -41.72 -5.70
N ARG A 654 -16.28 -42.78 -5.96
CA ARG A 654 -14.82 -42.96 -5.45
C ARG A 654 -13.56 -43.26 -6.40
N ALA A 655 -12.29 -43.41 -5.85
CA ALA A 655 -10.89 -43.11 -6.40
C ALA A 655 -9.62 -43.93 -5.81
N ARG A 656 -8.25 -43.89 -6.06
CA ARG A 656 -7.14 -43.43 -7.05
C ARG A 656 -5.60 -43.67 -6.57
N THR A 657 -4.49 -43.81 -7.40
CA THR A 657 -2.98 -43.96 -7.03
C THR A 657 -1.83 -43.89 -8.16
N GLY A 658 -0.63 -43.22 -8.04
CA GLY A 658 0.43 -42.95 -9.14
C GLY A 658 2.02 -43.11 -8.98
N VAL A 659 2.92 -42.35 -9.71
CA VAL A 659 4.39 -42.60 -10.17
C VAL A 659 5.26 -41.29 -10.57
N PRO A 660 6.62 -41.27 -10.91
CA PRO A 660 7.50 -40.02 -11.11
C PRO A 660 8.55 -39.79 -12.32
N ILE A 661 9.39 -38.68 -12.34
CA ILE A 661 10.26 -37.96 -13.41
C ILE A 661 11.84 -37.99 -13.30
N THR A 662 12.63 -37.72 -14.40
CA THR A 662 14.13 -37.47 -14.33
C THR A 662 14.91 -36.44 -15.26
N THR A 663 14.44 -35.86 -16.38
CA THR A 663 15.32 -35.12 -17.37
C THR A 663 14.80 -33.74 -17.85
N ARG A 664 15.65 -32.86 -18.45
CA ARG A 664 15.23 -31.52 -18.99
C ARG A 664 14.03 -31.62 -19.94
N GLY A 665 14.00 -32.61 -20.82
CA GLY A 665 12.87 -32.82 -21.73
C GLY A 665 11.58 -33.20 -21.00
N GLN A 666 11.68 -34.15 -20.07
CA GLN A 666 10.55 -34.54 -19.21
C GLN A 666 10.07 -33.38 -18.33
N LEU A 667 10.99 -32.58 -17.78
CA LEU A 667 10.68 -31.40 -16.98
C LEU A 667 9.98 -30.31 -17.79
N LEU A 668 10.43 -30.03 -19.02
CA LEU A 668 9.72 -29.10 -19.91
C LEU A 668 8.31 -29.60 -20.24
N THR A 669 8.15 -30.89 -20.56
CA THR A 669 6.84 -31.51 -20.78
C THR A 669 5.95 -31.45 -19.53
N ALA A 670 6.52 -31.67 -18.33
CA ALA A 670 5.79 -31.57 -17.07
C ALA A 670 5.34 -30.13 -16.77
N LEU A 671 6.21 -29.13 -17.00
CA LEU A 671 5.87 -27.71 -16.89
C LEU A 671 4.80 -27.30 -17.90
N GLN A 672 4.84 -27.80 -19.14
CA GLN A 672 3.79 -27.58 -20.14
C GLN A 672 2.46 -28.23 -19.73
N HIS A 673 2.48 -29.43 -19.16
CA HIS A 673 1.29 -30.04 -18.56
C HIS A 673 0.75 -29.22 -17.38
N ALA A 674 1.62 -28.70 -16.51
CA ALA A 674 1.21 -27.82 -15.40
C ALA A 674 0.56 -26.53 -15.92
N VAL A 675 1.18 -25.79 -16.85
CA VAL A 675 0.57 -24.61 -17.49
C VAL A 675 -0.79 -24.93 -18.16
N THR A 676 -0.94 -26.14 -18.71
CA THR A 676 -2.22 -26.62 -19.27
C THR A 676 -3.26 -26.91 -18.20
N LEU A 677 -2.82 -27.46 -17.05
CA LEU A 677 -3.68 -27.73 -15.89
C LEU A 677 -4.19 -26.43 -15.28
N GLU A 678 -3.33 -25.48 -14.90
CA GLU A 678 -3.77 -24.23 -14.24
C GLU A 678 -4.71 -23.44 -15.15
N LEU A 679 -4.45 -23.42 -16.46
CA LEU A 679 -5.37 -22.82 -17.44
C LEU A 679 -6.72 -23.55 -17.48
N ALA A 680 -6.75 -24.88 -17.51
CA ALA A 680 -8.00 -25.65 -17.49
C ALA A 680 -8.75 -25.54 -16.14
N VAL A 681 -8.04 -25.49 -15.02
CA VAL A 681 -8.55 -25.37 -13.65
C VAL A 681 -9.16 -23.97 -13.46
N MET A 682 -8.41 -22.91 -13.74
CA MET A 682 -8.90 -21.53 -13.79
C MET A 682 -10.19 -21.40 -14.64
N LEU A 683 -10.20 -21.93 -15.86
CA LEU A 683 -11.34 -21.80 -16.76
C LEU A 683 -12.60 -22.50 -16.22
N GLN A 684 -12.46 -23.63 -15.52
CA GLN A 684 -13.58 -24.27 -14.82
C GLN A 684 -14.08 -23.44 -13.63
N TYR A 685 -13.17 -22.84 -12.85
CA TYR A 685 -13.54 -22.01 -11.70
C TYR A 685 -14.21 -20.70 -12.13
N LEU A 686 -13.73 -20.09 -13.22
CA LEU A 686 -14.40 -18.96 -13.89
C LEU A 686 -15.78 -19.38 -14.43
N TYR A 687 -15.89 -20.51 -15.12
CA TYR A 687 -17.17 -20.99 -15.66
C TYR A 687 -18.19 -21.26 -14.55
N ALA A 688 -17.76 -21.93 -13.47
CA ALA A 688 -18.58 -22.12 -12.28
C ALA A 688 -18.99 -20.75 -11.67
N ALA A 689 -18.07 -19.79 -11.55
CA ALA A 689 -18.37 -18.45 -11.03
C ALA A 689 -19.34 -17.65 -11.92
N TYR A 690 -19.24 -17.75 -13.25
CA TYR A 690 -20.19 -17.13 -14.18
C TYR A 690 -21.57 -17.80 -14.10
N SER A 691 -21.62 -19.13 -13.90
CA SER A 691 -22.88 -19.84 -13.68
C SER A 691 -23.57 -19.46 -12.37
N VAL A 692 -22.83 -18.96 -11.36
CA VAL A 692 -23.44 -18.42 -10.14
C VAL A 692 -24.04 -17.04 -10.44
N PRO A 693 -25.35 -16.84 -10.19
CA PRO A 693 -25.99 -15.54 -10.36
C PRO A 693 -25.28 -14.48 -9.52
N THR A 694 -25.13 -13.27 -10.07
CA THR A 694 -24.54 -12.13 -9.37
C THR A 694 -25.28 -11.81 -8.06
N HIS A 695 -24.68 -11.01 -7.17
CA HIS A 695 -25.39 -10.57 -5.94
C HIS A 695 -26.74 -9.93 -6.27
N GLY A 696 -26.72 -9.08 -7.29
CA GLY A 696 -27.91 -8.52 -7.88
C GLY A 696 -28.91 -9.57 -8.34
N ALA A 697 -28.43 -10.57 -9.08
CA ALA A 697 -29.29 -11.59 -9.64
C ALA A 697 -30.13 -12.26 -8.57
N ALA A 698 -29.47 -12.77 -7.52
CA ALA A 698 -30.09 -13.38 -6.36
C ALA A 698 -31.13 -12.49 -5.64
N ARG A 699 -31.02 -11.14 -5.68
CA ARG A 699 -32.01 -10.23 -5.04
C ARG A 699 -33.36 -10.16 -5.72
N GLU A 700 -33.43 -10.16 -7.06
CA GLU A 700 -34.72 -10.29 -7.77
C GLU A 700 -35.28 -11.70 -7.59
N PHE A 701 -34.37 -12.66 -7.64
CA PHE A 701 -34.62 -14.04 -7.27
C PHE A 701 -35.20 -14.12 -5.80
N VAL A 702 -34.87 -13.19 -4.86
CA VAL A 702 -35.58 -13.00 -3.55
C VAL A 702 -36.94 -12.34 -3.72
N ARG A 703 -37.04 -11.26 -4.50
CA ARG A 703 -38.32 -10.56 -4.78
C ARG A 703 -39.40 -11.52 -5.33
N ARG A 704 -39.00 -12.54 -6.10
CA ARG A 704 -39.87 -13.60 -6.65
C ARG A 704 -40.09 -14.81 -5.73
N GLY A 705 -39.44 -14.88 -4.55
CA GLY A 705 -39.66 -15.92 -3.53
C GLY A 705 -39.05 -17.31 -3.80
N LEU A 706 -38.16 -17.46 -4.78
CA LEU A 706 -37.76 -18.75 -5.36
C LEU A 706 -36.58 -19.47 -4.64
N TRP A 707 -36.36 -19.27 -3.34
CA TRP A 707 -35.05 -18.80 -2.82
C TRP A 707 -35.29 -17.91 -1.55
N THR A 708 -34.44 -17.93 -0.52
CA THR A 708 -34.49 -17.06 0.67
C THR A 708 -33.41 -15.96 0.66
N PRO A 709 -33.37 -15.03 1.65
CA PRO A 709 -32.26 -14.09 1.84
C PRO A 709 -30.93 -14.77 2.20
N ASP A 710 -30.94 -15.83 3.02
CA ASP A 710 -29.70 -16.47 3.46
C ASP A 710 -29.09 -17.37 2.37
N GLN A 711 -29.91 -18.02 1.56
CA GLN A 711 -29.47 -18.65 0.31
C GLN A 711 -28.89 -17.63 -0.70
N ALA A 712 -29.35 -16.36 -0.69
CA ALA A 712 -28.69 -15.30 -1.48
C ALA A 712 -27.32 -14.93 -0.91
N ARG A 713 -27.23 -14.71 0.41
CA ARG A 713 -25.96 -14.44 1.10
C ARG A 713 -24.95 -15.56 0.85
N LEU A 714 -25.39 -16.82 0.90
CA LEU A 714 -24.53 -17.97 0.63
C LEU A 714 -23.98 -17.95 -0.80
N ALA A 715 -24.83 -17.83 -1.81
CA ALA A 715 -24.41 -17.91 -3.22
C ALA A 715 -23.47 -16.76 -3.63
N CYS A 716 -23.76 -15.53 -3.21
CA CYS A 716 -23.15 -14.31 -3.77
C CYS A 716 -22.95 -13.16 -2.77
N GLY A 717 -22.97 -13.46 -1.47
CA GLY A 717 -22.51 -12.56 -0.42
C GLY A 717 -23.49 -11.45 -0.04
N ASP A 718 -23.01 -10.49 0.74
CA ASP A 718 -23.80 -9.37 1.25
C ASP A 718 -23.91 -8.16 0.31
N GLY A 719 -23.39 -8.29 -0.92
CA GLY A 719 -23.33 -7.24 -1.92
C GLY A 719 -22.07 -6.38 -1.86
N GLY A 720 -21.02 -6.83 -1.17
CA GLY A 720 -19.78 -6.07 -1.00
C GLY A 720 -19.89 -4.99 0.07
N ARG A 721 -20.80 -5.17 1.05
CA ARG A 721 -20.80 -4.42 2.31
C ARG A 721 -19.69 -4.90 3.24
N SER A 722 -19.24 -6.14 3.07
CA SER A 722 -18.05 -6.72 3.68
C SER A 722 -17.24 -7.50 2.64
N ARG A 723 -16.32 -8.36 3.10
CA ARG A 723 -15.56 -9.28 2.25
C ARG A 723 -16.35 -10.54 1.85
N ASP A 724 -17.48 -10.84 2.50
CA ASP A 724 -18.32 -11.99 2.14
C ASP A 724 -18.98 -11.75 0.77
N GLY A 725 -18.32 -12.26 -0.28
CA GLY A 725 -18.85 -12.37 -1.64
C GLY A 725 -19.59 -13.68 -1.91
N GLY A 726 -19.84 -14.51 -0.89
CA GLY A 726 -20.42 -15.84 -1.03
C GLY A 726 -19.59 -16.79 -1.88
N VAL A 727 -20.23 -17.86 -2.37
CA VAL A 727 -19.56 -18.87 -3.21
C VAL A 727 -18.98 -18.27 -4.49
N ARG A 728 -19.69 -17.34 -5.15
CA ARG A 728 -19.20 -16.62 -6.33
C ARG A 728 -17.94 -15.80 -6.04
N GLY A 729 -17.87 -15.18 -4.86
CA GLY A 729 -16.70 -14.43 -4.42
C GLY A 729 -15.48 -15.32 -4.29
N ARG A 730 -15.60 -16.44 -3.55
CA ARG A 730 -14.52 -17.41 -3.35
C ARG A 730 -14.05 -18.06 -4.66
N LEU A 731 -14.97 -18.41 -5.58
CA LEU A 731 -14.59 -18.97 -6.88
C LEU A 731 -13.75 -18.00 -7.74
N LEU A 732 -14.07 -16.70 -7.71
CA LEU A 732 -13.31 -15.66 -8.41
C LEU A 732 -12.02 -15.24 -7.67
N GLU A 733 -11.87 -15.62 -6.40
CA GLU A 733 -10.66 -15.42 -5.61
C GLU A 733 -9.64 -16.50 -5.98
N VAL A 734 -10.04 -17.78 -5.89
CA VAL A 734 -9.23 -18.93 -6.32
C VAL A 734 -8.82 -18.81 -7.79
N ALA A 735 -9.76 -18.48 -8.69
CA ALA A 735 -9.46 -18.34 -10.11
C ALA A 735 -8.47 -17.20 -10.46
N ARG A 736 -8.14 -16.30 -9.53
CA ARG A 736 -7.08 -15.29 -9.70
C ARG A 736 -5.73 -15.76 -9.17
N GLU A 737 -5.71 -16.61 -8.15
CA GLU A 737 -4.48 -17.28 -7.73
C GLU A 737 -4.01 -18.24 -8.85
N GLU A 738 -4.93 -18.96 -9.52
CA GLU A 738 -4.62 -19.75 -10.73
C GLU A 738 -4.02 -18.92 -11.89
N MET A 739 -4.44 -17.67 -12.06
CA MET A 739 -3.81 -16.77 -13.06
C MET A 739 -2.33 -16.51 -12.73
N ILE A 740 -1.99 -16.46 -11.45
CA ILE A 740 -0.61 -16.32 -10.98
C ILE A 740 0.16 -17.62 -11.15
N HIS A 741 -0.44 -18.78 -10.87
CA HIS A 741 0.19 -20.07 -11.12
C HIS A 741 0.58 -20.23 -12.60
N PHE A 742 -0.39 -20.00 -13.51
CA PHE A 742 -0.20 -20.02 -14.96
C PHE A 742 0.94 -19.09 -15.44
N LEU A 743 1.12 -17.92 -14.81
CA LEU A 743 2.20 -16.97 -15.12
C LEU A 743 3.54 -17.40 -14.51
N ALA A 744 3.56 -17.85 -13.25
CA ALA A 744 4.77 -18.24 -12.54
C ALA A 744 5.47 -19.43 -13.21
N ILE A 745 4.70 -20.44 -13.64
CA ILE A 745 5.24 -21.61 -14.35
C ILE A 745 5.72 -21.21 -15.75
N ASN A 746 5.04 -20.26 -16.40
CA ASN A 746 5.52 -19.67 -17.66
C ASN A 746 6.85 -18.91 -17.48
N ASN A 747 7.06 -18.22 -16.35
CA ASN A 747 8.35 -17.59 -16.05
C ASN A 747 9.47 -18.65 -15.94
N ILE A 748 9.22 -19.83 -15.35
CA ILE A 748 10.17 -20.96 -15.35
C ILE A 748 10.48 -21.42 -16.79
N ILE A 749 9.46 -21.61 -17.63
CA ILE A 749 9.61 -22.03 -19.04
C ILE A 749 10.43 -21.00 -19.84
N MET A 750 10.18 -19.70 -19.66
CA MET A 750 10.94 -18.64 -20.32
C MET A 750 12.38 -18.53 -19.79
N ALA A 751 12.61 -18.73 -18.49
CA ALA A 751 13.93 -18.76 -17.88
C ALA A 751 14.79 -19.95 -18.37
N MET A 752 14.14 -21.07 -18.73
CA MET A 752 14.77 -22.20 -19.43
C MET A 752 15.19 -21.87 -20.87
N GLY A 753 14.77 -20.73 -21.43
CA GLY A 753 15.10 -20.27 -22.79
C GLY A 753 14.02 -20.57 -23.84
N GLU A 754 12.85 -21.08 -23.44
CA GLU A 754 11.72 -21.32 -24.35
C GLU A 754 10.85 -20.05 -24.52
N GLY A 755 9.89 -20.08 -25.45
CA GLY A 755 8.88 -19.03 -25.58
C GLY A 755 7.75 -19.15 -24.54
N PHE A 756 7.04 -18.06 -24.29
CA PHE A 756 5.80 -18.05 -23.48
C PHE A 756 4.80 -19.09 -24.02
N HIS A 757 4.41 -20.04 -23.17
CA HIS A 757 3.63 -21.21 -23.55
C HIS A 757 2.13 -20.95 -23.39
N VAL A 758 1.41 -21.10 -24.51
CA VAL A 758 -0.06 -21.01 -24.58
C VAL A 758 -0.61 -22.41 -24.91
N PRO A 759 -1.25 -23.11 -23.96
CA PRO A 759 -1.86 -24.41 -24.21
C PRO A 759 -3.02 -24.32 -25.20
N VAL A 760 -2.97 -25.10 -26.29
CA VAL A 760 -4.05 -25.22 -27.28
C VAL A 760 -4.86 -26.48 -26.98
N PHE A 761 -6.06 -26.34 -26.42
CA PHE A 761 -6.93 -27.48 -26.09
C PHE A 761 -8.43 -27.16 -26.24
N SER A 762 -9.26 -28.20 -26.11
CA SER A 762 -10.71 -28.10 -25.91
C SER A 762 -11.13 -29.05 -24.79
N PHE A 763 -12.07 -28.66 -23.93
CA PHE A 763 -12.61 -29.53 -22.90
C PHE A 763 -13.29 -30.80 -23.45
N GLY A 764 -13.61 -30.83 -24.75
CA GLY A 764 -14.07 -32.04 -25.42
C GLY A 764 -12.99 -33.11 -25.65
N THR A 765 -11.69 -32.76 -25.55
CA THR A 765 -10.55 -33.66 -25.78
C THR A 765 -9.54 -33.69 -24.62
N LEU A 766 -9.52 -32.67 -23.76
CA LEU A 766 -8.55 -32.48 -22.68
C LEU A 766 -8.31 -33.73 -21.80
N ASN A 767 -9.38 -34.42 -21.40
CA ASN A 767 -9.34 -35.62 -20.56
C ASN A 767 -8.71 -36.85 -21.26
N SER A 768 -8.34 -36.74 -22.53
CA SER A 768 -7.59 -37.75 -23.29
C SER A 768 -6.15 -37.35 -23.60
N THR A 769 -5.77 -36.09 -23.35
CA THR A 769 -4.42 -35.55 -23.62
C THR A 769 -3.60 -35.27 -22.36
N LEU A 770 -4.25 -34.97 -21.23
CA LEU A 770 -3.55 -34.77 -19.95
C LEU A 770 -3.19 -36.10 -19.27
N PRO A 771 -2.04 -36.19 -18.58
CA PRO A 771 -1.64 -37.37 -17.80
C PRO A 771 -2.40 -37.51 -16.48
N VAL A 772 -3.25 -36.55 -16.07
CA VAL A 772 -3.94 -36.56 -14.77
C VAL A 772 -5.29 -37.28 -14.88
N ALA A 773 -5.51 -38.31 -14.06
CA ALA A 773 -6.73 -39.13 -14.10
C ALA A 773 -7.97 -38.46 -13.46
N LEU A 774 -8.33 -37.25 -13.88
CA LEU A 774 -9.48 -36.44 -13.42
C LEU A 774 -10.41 -36.09 -14.59
N ASP A 775 -11.67 -35.76 -14.30
CA ASP A 775 -12.68 -35.30 -15.26
C ASP A 775 -12.71 -33.76 -15.28
N PHE A 776 -11.89 -33.14 -16.12
CA PHE A 776 -11.91 -31.69 -16.34
C PHE A 776 -13.06 -31.35 -17.29
N ALA A 777 -13.97 -30.45 -16.88
CA ALA A 777 -15.13 -30.05 -17.68
C ALA A 777 -15.70 -28.70 -17.23
N LEU A 778 -16.09 -27.88 -18.21
CA LEU A 778 -16.89 -26.67 -17.98
C LEU A 778 -18.30 -27.09 -17.54
N GLU A 779 -18.56 -27.00 -16.24
CA GLU A 779 -19.84 -27.32 -15.60
C GLU A 779 -20.33 -26.17 -14.72
N PRO A 780 -21.65 -25.91 -14.65
CA PRO A 780 -22.21 -24.96 -13.71
C PRO A 780 -22.00 -25.41 -12.26
N LEU A 781 -21.89 -24.45 -11.32
CA LEU A 781 -21.62 -24.73 -9.92
C LEU A 781 -22.71 -25.64 -9.32
N ASN A 782 -22.30 -26.84 -8.91
CA ASN A 782 -23.14 -27.79 -8.21
C ASN A 782 -22.26 -28.62 -7.24
N VAL A 783 -22.88 -29.44 -6.39
CA VAL A 783 -22.13 -30.28 -5.43
C VAL A 783 -21.17 -31.23 -6.16
N GLY A 784 -21.54 -31.74 -7.34
CA GLY A 784 -20.68 -32.58 -8.17
C GLY A 784 -19.51 -31.83 -8.83
N SER A 785 -19.63 -30.53 -9.15
CA SER A 785 -18.47 -29.76 -9.61
C SER A 785 -17.54 -29.42 -8.44
N LEU A 786 -18.07 -28.98 -7.29
CA LEU A 786 -17.25 -28.79 -6.08
C LEU A 786 -16.54 -30.05 -5.62
N GLN A 787 -17.17 -31.23 -5.68
CA GLN A 787 -16.50 -32.49 -5.34
C GLN A 787 -15.40 -32.88 -6.33
N ARG A 788 -15.44 -32.39 -7.58
CA ARG A 788 -14.27 -32.45 -8.49
C ARG A 788 -13.21 -31.43 -8.11
N PHE A 789 -13.58 -30.21 -7.73
CA PHE A 789 -12.62 -29.18 -7.28
C PHE A 789 -11.86 -29.67 -6.02
N ILE A 790 -12.55 -30.27 -5.04
CA ILE A 790 -12.00 -30.98 -3.86
C ILE A 790 -11.18 -32.24 -4.22
N ALA A 791 -11.22 -32.71 -5.47
CA ALA A 791 -10.41 -33.83 -5.98
C ALA A 791 -9.24 -33.36 -6.87
N ILE A 792 -9.31 -32.15 -7.41
CA ILE A 792 -8.23 -31.42 -8.09
C ILE A 792 -7.22 -30.96 -7.03
N GLU A 793 -7.67 -30.11 -6.09
CA GLU A 793 -6.84 -29.44 -5.07
C GLU A 793 -6.37 -30.33 -3.92
N ARG A 794 -6.61 -31.65 -3.97
CA ARG A 794 -6.48 -32.48 -2.77
C ARG A 794 -5.02 -32.66 -2.34
N PRO A 795 -4.61 -32.21 -1.14
CA PRO A 795 -3.24 -32.38 -0.69
C PRO A 795 -2.84 -33.84 -0.61
N ALA A 796 -1.60 -34.17 -0.96
CA ALA A 796 -1.14 -35.55 -1.06
C ALA A 796 -1.34 -36.35 0.26
N GLY A 797 -1.14 -35.69 1.41
CA GLY A 797 -1.32 -36.26 2.75
C GLY A 797 -2.76 -36.52 3.18
N ALA A 798 -3.78 -36.04 2.45
CA ALA A 798 -5.19 -36.12 2.86
C ALA A 798 -5.85 -37.50 2.66
N THR A 799 -5.07 -38.56 2.42
CA THR A 799 -5.59 -39.93 2.19
C THR A 799 -5.22 -40.88 3.33
N SER A 800 -6.24 -41.48 3.97
CA SER A 800 -6.03 -42.58 4.92
C SER A 800 -5.81 -43.89 4.16
N PRO A 801 -4.71 -44.64 4.40
CA PRO A 801 -4.35 -45.83 3.62
C PRO A 801 -5.20 -47.05 4.01
N LEU A 802 -6.44 -47.09 3.53
CA LEU A 802 -7.29 -48.28 3.61
C LEU A 802 -6.77 -49.34 2.62
N THR A 803 -6.04 -50.30 3.14
CA THR A 803 -5.34 -51.36 2.40
C THR A 803 -6.31 -52.39 1.79
N GLY A 804 -6.67 -52.17 0.52
CA GLY A 804 -7.22 -53.22 -0.35
C GLY A 804 -6.12 -54.13 -0.92
N PRO A 805 -6.40 -55.39 -1.28
CA PRO A 805 -5.38 -56.30 -1.85
C PRO A 805 -4.85 -55.81 -3.21
N LEU A 806 -3.54 -55.99 -3.43
CA LEU A 806 -2.86 -55.68 -4.69
C LEU A 806 -3.38 -56.56 -5.82
N GLY A 807 -4.19 -55.98 -6.72
CA GLY A 807 -4.57 -56.59 -7.99
C GLY A 807 -3.45 -56.45 -9.01
N THR A 808 -2.57 -57.45 -9.12
CA THR A 808 -1.57 -57.52 -10.17
C THR A 808 -2.21 -57.91 -11.51
N ASP A 809 -2.44 -56.94 -12.40
CA ASP A 809 -2.38 -57.11 -13.86
C ASP A 809 -2.52 -55.76 -14.57
N VAL A 810 -1.39 -55.18 -14.99
CA VAL A 810 -1.35 -54.08 -15.98
C VAL A 810 -0.54 -54.59 -17.18
N PRO A 811 -1.15 -54.69 -18.39
CA PRO A 811 -0.42 -55.16 -19.57
C PRO A 811 0.74 -54.22 -19.94
N ALA A 812 1.94 -54.78 -20.11
CA ALA A 812 3.09 -54.03 -20.60
C ALA A 812 2.84 -53.53 -22.03
N GLY A 813 3.00 -52.22 -22.27
CA GLY A 813 2.80 -51.63 -23.61
C GLY A 813 2.28 -50.19 -23.67
N ARG A 814 2.13 -49.47 -22.55
CA ARG A 814 1.86 -48.02 -22.53
C ARG A 814 2.65 -47.32 -21.42
N ASP A 815 3.81 -46.78 -21.77
CA ASP A 815 4.62 -45.92 -20.89
C ASP A 815 4.06 -44.48 -20.82
N GLU A 816 2.73 -44.35 -20.73
CA GLU A 816 2.07 -43.10 -20.35
C GLU A 816 2.06 -43.03 -18.82
N HIS A 817 3.09 -42.41 -18.25
CA HIS A 817 3.07 -42.07 -16.83
C HIS A 817 1.87 -41.13 -16.55
N ARG A 818 1.07 -41.47 -15.53
CA ARG A 818 -0.19 -40.80 -15.19
C ARG A 818 -0.26 -40.43 -13.71
N TYR A 819 -0.34 -39.13 -13.44
CA TYR A 819 -0.53 -38.55 -12.12
C TYR A 819 -1.97 -38.71 -11.64
N HIS A 820 -2.13 -38.65 -10.32
CA HIS A 820 -3.42 -38.69 -9.66
C HIS A 820 -3.81 -37.30 -9.19
N SER A 821 -3.15 -36.71 -8.20
CA SER A 821 -3.40 -35.30 -7.87
C SER A 821 -2.50 -34.36 -8.67
N ILE A 822 -2.87 -33.09 -8.75
CA ILE A 822 -1.98 -32.03 -9.24
C ILE A 822 -0.74 -31.89 -8.32
N PRO A 823 -0.86 -31.96 -6.97
CA PRO A 823 0.26 -32.15 -6.04
C PRO A 823 1.34 -33.15 -6.49
N GLU A 824 0.93 -34.32 -6.99
CA GLU A 824 1.86 -35.37 -7.43
C GLU A 824 2.74 -34.88 -8.59
N LEU A 825 2.21 -34.06 -9.50
CA LEU A 825 2.98 -33.42 -10.57
C LEU A 825 3.90 -32.30 -10.03
N TYR A 826 3.50 -31.54 -9.01
CA TYR A 826 4.30 -30.44 -8.48
C TYR A 826 5.49 -30.89 -7.63
N ASP A 827 5.33 -31.91 -6.78
CA ASP A 827 6.46 -32.50 -6.05
C ASP A 827 7.51 -33.08 -7.03
N ASP A 828 7.04 -33.60 -8.17
CA ASP A 828 7.88 -34.21 -9.20
C ASP A 828 8.56 -33.18 -10.12
N ILE A 829 7.88 -32.07 -10.44
CA ILE A 829 8.50 -30.88 -11.06
C ILE A 829 9.56 -30.30 -10.13
N ARG A 830 9.28 -30.19 -8.82
CA ARG A 830 10.23 -29.71 -7.81
C ARG A 830 11.46 -30.60 -7.70
N ALA A 831 11.28 -31.93 -7.69
CA ALA A 831 12.38 -32.88 -7.77
C ALA A 831 13.15 -32.74 -9.09
N GLY A 832 12.46 -32.59 -10.23
CA GLY A 832 13.06 -32.36 -11.54
C GLY A 832 13.92 -31.09 -11.61
N LEU A 833 13.48 -29.99 -11.02
CA LEU A 833 14.24 -28.74 -10.91
C LEU A 833 15.58 -28.93 -10.18
N HIS A 834 15.63 -29.77 -9.15
CA HIS A 834 16.87 -30.12 -8.45
C HIS A 834 17.76 -31.11 -9.23
N HIS A 835 17.18 -32.06 -9.96
CA HIS A 835 17.93 -33.14 -10.63
C HIS A 835 18.52 -32.74 -12.00
N VAL A 836 18.01 -31.70 -12.64
CA VAL A 836 18.44 -31.27 -13.99
C VAL A 836 19.45 -30.11 -13.91
N PRO A 837 20.75 -30.34 -14.20
CA PRO A 837 21.76 -29.28 -14.22
C PRO A 837 21.61 -28.36 -15.44
N ASP A 838 22.24 -27.18 -15.37
CA ASP A 838 22.37 -26.19 -16.46
C ASP A 838 21.02 -25.82 -17.12
N LEU A 839 19.98 -25.71 -16.29
CA LEU A 839 18.60 -25.56 -16.72
C LEU A 839 18.27 -24.17 -17.30
N PHE A 840 18.79 -23.11 -16.68
CA PHE A 840 18.44 -21.71 -16.99
C PHE A 840 19.38 -21.10 -18.03
N MET A 841 18.82 -20.41 -19.02
CA MET A 841 19.56 -19.83 -20.14
C MET A 841 19.70 -18.29 -20.08
N ILE A 842 19.17 -17.67 -19.03
CA ILE A 842 19.19 -16.23 -18.79
C ILE A 842 20.22 -15.83 -17.71
N GLN A 843 20.45 -14.53 -17.57
CA GLN A 843 21.31 -13.96 -16.52
C GLN A 843 20.47 -13.60 -15.30
N ARG A 844 21.02 -13.81 -14.09
CA ARG A 844 20.41 -13.32 -12.82
C ARG A 844 20.09 -11.82 -12.95
N GLY A 845 18.89 -11.43 -12.52
CA GLY A 845 18.29 -10.12 -12.74
C GLY A 845 17.41 -10.00 -14.00
N ARG A 846 17.28 -11.03 -14.83
CA ARG A 846 16.42 -11.04 -16.04
C ARG A 846 15.21 -12.00 -15.93
N GLY A 847 14.66 -12.17 -14.73
CA GLY A 847 13.64 -13.18 -14.46
C GLY A 847 12.20 -12.89 -14.92
N GLY A 848 12.00 -11.77 -15.61
CA GLY A 848 10.73 -11.39 -16.23
C GLY A 848 9.59 -11.03 -15.29
N GLY A 849 8.52 -10.51 -15.89
CA GLY A 849 7.17 -10.58 -15.35
C GLY A 849 6.90 -10.00 -13.94
N GLU A 850 7.51 -8.88 -13.54
CA GLU A 850 7.26 -8.23 -12.22
C GLU A 850 5.76 -8.19 -11.92
N HIS A 851 5.34 -8.99 -10.94
CA HIS A 851 3.98 -9.04 -10.44
C HIS A 851 3.97 -9.28 -8.93
N HIS A 852 3.07 -8.58 -8.24
CA HIS A 852 3.02 -8.55 -6.78
C HIS A 852 1.60 -8.57 -6.24
N LEU A 853 0.60 -8.74 -7.10
CA LEU A 853 -0.82 -8.86 -6.72
C LEU A 853 -1.17 -10.34 -6.52
N PHE A 854 -2.24 -10.59 -5.77
CA PHE A 854 -2.78 -11.91 -5.47
C PHE A 854 -1.79 -12.84 -4.74
N LEU A 855 -0.83 -12.26 -4.01
CA LEU A 855 -0.01 -12.95 -3.01
C LEU A 855 -0.72 -12.94 -1.65
N ARG A 856 -0.75 -14.09 -0.96
CA ARG A 856 -1.35 -14.22 0.37
C ARG A 856 -0.58 -13.47 1.44
N GLU A 857 -1.28 -13.05 2.50
CA GLU A 857 -0.71 -12.29 3.61
C GLU A 857 0.42 -13.07 4.31
N SER A 858 0.25 -14.38 4.49
CA SER A 858 1.27 -15.27 5.07
C SER A 858 2.60 -15.22 4.31
N ILE A 859 2.55 -15.30 2.97
CA ILE A 859 3.74 -15.23 2.10
C ILE A 859 4.32 -13.81 2.14
N ASN A 860 3.48 -12.80 1.92
CA ASN A 860 3.87 -11.39 1.91
C ASN A 860 4.48 -10.92 3.24
N ALA A 861 4.03 -11.45 4.38
CA ALA A 861 4.52 -11.05 5.70
C ALA A 861 6.00 -11.40 5.93
N VAL A 862 6.48 -12.48 5.31
CA VAL A 862 7.89 -12.92 5.36
C VAL A 862 8.68 -12.46 4.12
N HIS A 863 8.02 -12.39 2.96
CA HIS A 863 8.61 -12.11 1.65
C HIS A 863 7.96 -10.91 0.91
N PRO A 864 7.88 -9.70 1.52
CA PRO A 864 7.25 -8.52 0.92
C PRO A 864 7.98 -7.97 -0.32
N ASP A 865 9.24 -8.37 -0.54
CA ASP A 865 10.04 -8.04 -1.73
C ASP A 865 9.77 -8.96 -2.93
N TYR A 866 9.03 -10.06 -2.75
CA TYR A 866 8.81 -11.05 -3.82
C TYR A 866 7.91 -10.52 -4.94
N GLN A 867 8.31 -10.80 -6.19
CA GLN A 867 7.74 -10.21 -7.41
C GLN A 867 7.50 -11.23 -8.53
N LEU A 868 7.38 -12.53 -8.20
CA LEU A 868 7.04 -13.64 -9.12
C LEU A 868 8.00 -13.87 -10.32
N TYR A 869 9.15 -13.20 -10.35
CA TYR A 869 10.20 -13.41 -11.35
C TYR A 869 10.96 -14.71 -11.11
N VAL A 870 11.46 -15.33 -12.19
CA VAL A 870 12.29 -16.53 -12.15
C VAL A 870 13.54 -16.31 -13.01
N ASP A 871 14.71 -16.20 -12.38
CA ASP A 871 16.00 -16.02 -13.06
C ASP A 871 17.02 -17.15 -12.82
N ASP A 872 16.73 -18.06 -11.88
CA ASP A 872 17.59 -19.16 -11.46
C ASP A 872 16.82 -20.25 -10.69
N LEU A 873 17.55 -21.23 -10.14
CA LEU A 873 16.96 -22.35 -9.43
C LEU A 873 16.26 -21.95 -8.12
N ALA A 874 16.79 -20.99 -7.38
CA ALA A 874 16.19 -20.55 -6.11
C ALA A 874 14.84 -19.86 -6.34
N SER A 875 14.80 -18.97 -7.34
CA SER A 875 13.57 -18.29 -7.74
C SER A 875 12.54 -19.24 -8.37
N ALA A 876 12.96 -20.23 -9.15
CA ALA A 876 12.07 -21.26 -9.71
C ALA A 876 11.46 -22.18 -8.65
N LEU A 877 12.27 -22.64 -7.68
CA LEU A 877 11.78 -23.49 -6.59
C LEU A 877 10.79 -22.75 -5.70
N PHE A 878 11.08 -21.50 -5.34
CA PHE A 878 10.17 -20.67 -4.54
C PHE A 878 8.87 -20.34 -5.29
N ALA A 879 8.91 -20.18 -6.62
CA ALA A 879 7.69 -20.05 -7.43
C ALA A 879 6.79 -21.30 -7.35
N ILE A 880 7.36 -22.51 -7.36
CA ILE A 880 6.59 -23.75 -7.14
C ILE A 880 6.07 -23.84 -5.70
N ASP A 881 6.85 -23.41 -4.69
CA ASP A 881 6.38 -23.37 -3.29
C ASP A 881 5.19 -22.43 -3.11
N VAL A 882 5.17 -21.27 -3.77
CA VAL A 882 4.07 -20.31 -3.74
C VAL A 882 2.79 -20.89 -4.37
N VAL A 883 2.89 -21.51 -5.55
CA VAL A 883 1.75 -22.21 -6.20
C VAL A 883 1.19 -23.29 -5.27
N THR A 884 2.07 -24.09 -4.68
CA THR A 884 1.67 -25.23 -3.83
C THR A 884 1.12 -24.78 -2.47
N GLU A 885 1.60 -23.67 -1.92
CA GLU A 885 1.03 -23.00 -0.73
C GLU A 885 -0.38 -22.42 -1.03
N GLN A 886 -0.63 -21.98 -2.26
CA GLN A 886 -1.95 -21.44 -2.63
C GLN A 886 -2.99 -22.57 -2.81
N GLY A 887 -2.68 -23.61 -3.59
CA GLY A 887 -3.55 -24.77 -3.78
C GLY A 887 -3.75 -25.63 -2.53
N GLU A 888 -2.67 -26.19 -1.99
CA GLU A 888 -2.69 -27.16 -0.88
C GLU A 888 -2.57 -26.51 0.50
N GLY A 889 -1.61 -25.58 0.65
CA GLY A 889 -1.22 -24.96 1.92
C GLY A 889 -0.17 -25.74 2.72
N GLY A 890 0.56 -25.05 3.60
CA GLY A 890 1.51 -25.67 4.54
C GLY A 890 2.90 -25.96 3.96
N ARG A 891 3.28 -25.28 2.88
CA ARG A 891 4.61 -25.33 2.24
C ARG A 891 5.51 -24.17 2.68
N ILE A 892 4.94 -23.00 2.98
CA ILE A 892 5.68 -21.79 3.39
C ILE A 892 5.38 -21.46 4.87
N GLU A 893 6.42 -21.45 5.71
CA GLU A 893 6.30 -21.06 7.13
C GLU A 893 6.09 -19.54 7.26
N SER A 894 5.09 -19.13 8.07
CA SER A 894 4.80 -17.72 8.33
C SER A 894 4.33 -17.50 9.78
N TYR A 895 4.63 -16.31 10.31
CA TYR A 895 4.16 -15.85 11.61
C TYR A 895 2.70 -15.34 11.55
N VAL A 896 2.20 -14.99 10.36
CA VAL A 896 0.78 -14.74 10.13
C VAL A 896 0.12 -16.08 9.81
N ARG A 897 -0.99 -16.39 10.49
CA ARG A 897 -1.76 -17.62 10.23
C ARG A 897 -2.21 -17.64 8.77
N GLY A 898 -1.87 -18.71 8.04
CA GLY A 898 -2.33 -18.94 6.67
C GLY A 898 -3.85 -18.82 6.53
N GLY A 899 -4.29 -18.21 5.44
CA GLY A 899 -5.68 -18.24 5.00
C GLY A 899 -6.07 -19.62 4.46
N GLU A 900 -7.37 -19.84 4.27
CA GLU A 900 -7.91 -21.09 3.72
C GLU A 900 -7.24 -21.42 2.36
N SER A 901 -6.66 -22.62 2.21
CA SER A 901 -6.15 -23.08 0.91
C SER A 901 -7.29 -23.39 -0.07
N HIS A 902 -7.03 -23.59 -1.36
CA HIS A 902 -8.10 -23.84 -2.33
C HIS A 902 -8.91 -25.09 -1.96
N TYR A 903 -8.21 -26.12 -1.48
CA TYR A 903 -8.82 -27.31 -0.89
C TYR A 903 -9.77 -27.00 0.28
N GLU A 904 -9.33 -26.18 1.24
CA GLU A 904 -10.14 -25.80 2.41
C GLU A 904 -11.33 -24.91 2.02
N ILE A 905 -11.12 -23.96 1.09
CA ILE A 905 -12.18 -23.14 0.51
C ILE A 905 -13.24 -24.04 -0.13
N PHE A 906 -12.86 -24.98 -1.01
CA PHE A 906 -13.85 -25.83 -1.67
C PHE A 906 -14.54 -26.80 -0.70
N LEU A 907 -13.85 -27.33 0.31
CA LEU A 907 -14.47 -28.08 1.41
C LEU A 907 -15.53 -27.25 2.14
N GLY A 908 -15.16 -26.06 2.63
CA GLY A 908 -16.08 -25.17 3.36
C GLY A 908 -17.26 -24.71 2.51
N LEU A 909 -17.08 -24.52 1.20
CA LEU A 909 -18.16 -24.25 0.26
C LEU A 909 -19.08 -25.47 0.08
N SER A 910 -18.52 -26.68 -0.10
CA SER A 910 -19.28 -27.92 -0.20
C SER A 910 -20.14 -28.17 1.05
N ASP A 911 -19.56 -28.03 2.24
CA ASP A 911 -20.27 -28.21 3.51
C ASP A 911 -21.42 -27.20 3.68
N ARG A 912 -21.20 -25.93 3.29
CA ARG A 912 -22.25 -24.90 3.33
C ARG A 912 -23.40 -25.18 2.35
N LEU A 913 -23.14 -25.73 1.16
CA LEU A 913 -24.21 -26.15 0.23
C LEU A 913 -24.94 -27.41 0.74
N LEU A 914 -24.21 -28.40 1.26
CA LEU A 914 -24.77 -29.65 1.78
C LEU A 914 -25.66 -29.42 3.02
N ALA A 915 -25.27 -28.50 3.90
CA ALA A 915 -26.07 -28.10 5.06
C ALA A 915 -27.44 -27.51 4.66
N GLU A 916 -27.48 -26.68 3.61
CA GLU A 916 -28.72 -26.14 3.07
C GLU A 916 -29.59 -27.23 2.41
N HIS A 917 -29.01 -28.13 1.62
CA HIS A 917 -29.75 -29.28 1.06
C HIS A 917 -30.34 -30.19 2.15
N ALA A 918 -29.68 -30.30 3.30
CA ALA A 918 -30.20 -31.04 4.45
C ALA A 918 -31.37 -30.32 5.16
N ALA A 919 -31.39 -28.98 5.14
CA ALA A 919 -32.44 -28.16 5.76
C ALA A 919 -33.76 -28.16 4.96
N ALA A 920 -33.71 -28.28 3.64
CA ALA A 920 -34.86 -28.13 2.73
C ALA A 920 -35.94 -29.23 2.77
N ARG A 921 -35.95 -30.13 3.77
CA ARG A 921 -36.74 -31.37 3.78
C ARG A 921 -38.26 -31.18 3.89
N GLY A 922 -38.97 -31.44 2.80
CA GLY A 922 -40.42 -31.67 2.76
C GLY A 922 -40.84 -32.37 1.45
N PRO A 923 -41.85 -33.26 1.46
CA PRO A 923 -42.26 -33.98 0.25
C PRO A 923 -42.89 -33.02 -0.77
N GLY A 924 -42.36 -33.02 -2.00
CA GLY A 924 -42.89 -32.21 -3.11
C GLY A 924 -42.29 -30.82 -3.31
N ARG A 925 -41.22 -30.46 -2.59
CA ARG A 925 -40.41 -29.28 -2.91
C ARG A 925 -39.33 -29.61 -3.94
N GLU A 926 -39.16 -28.74 -4.92
CA GLU A 926 -37.87 -28.62 -5.61
C GLU A 926 -36.81 -28.19 -4.58
N LEU A 927 -35.60 -28.72 -4.74
CA LEU A 927 -34.44 -28.47 -3.88
C LEU A 927 -33.78 -27.12 -4.23
N TRP A 928 -32.57 -26.88 -3.74
CA TRP A 928 -31.86 -25.62 -3.90
C TRP A 928 -30.59 -25.73 -4.76
N SER A 929 -30.24 -24.73 -5.56
CA SER A 929 -28.92 -24.63 -6.21
C SER A 929 -28.51 -23.17 -6.42
N PRO A 930 -27.21 -22.87 -6.23
CA PRO A 930 -26.65 -21.54 -6.44
C PRO A 930 -26.34 -21.19 -7.91
N ALA A 931 -26.67 -22.00 -8.92
CA ALA A 931 -26.19 -21.79 -10.30
C ALA A 931 -27.27 -21.92 -11.40
N TYR A 932 -27.11 -21.19 -12.51
CA TYR A 932 -27.89 -21.34 -13.75
C TYR A 932 -27.77 -22.77 -14.34
N PRO A 933 -28.78 -23.27 -15.09
CA PRO A 933 -28.73 -24.58 -15.74
C PRO A 933 -27.92 -24.53 -17.06
N VAL A 934 -26.63 -24.22 -16.96
CA VAL A 934 -25.76 -24.00 -18.12
C VAL A 934 -25.28 -25.33 -18.72
N ALA A 935 -25.17 -25.41 -20.05
CA ALA A 935 -24.75 -26.59 -20.81
C ALA A 935 -23.33 -27.05 -20.47
N ARG A 936 -23.08 -28.37 -20.36
CA ARG A 936 -21.73 -28.89 -20.10
C ARG A 936 -20.84 -28.74 -21.33
N ASN A 937 -19.63 -28.21 -21.17
CA ASN A 937 -18.66 -28.04 -22.27
C ASN A 937 -19.32 -27.44 -23.54
N PRO A 938 -19.88 -26.22 -23.47
CA PRO A 938 -20.56 -25.61 -24.61
C PRO A 938 -19.60 -25.48 -25.80
N SER A 939 -20.11 -25.57 -27.03
CA SER A 939 -19.27 -25.48 -28.24
C SER A 939 -20.03 -24.89 -29.44
N LEU A 940 -19.31 -24.17 -30.30
CA LEU A 940 -19.81 -23.76 -31.62
C LEU A 940 -19.83 -24.93 -32.63
N TYR A 941 -18.93 -25.91 -32.47
CA TYR A 941 -18.64 -26.92 -33.48
C TYR A 941 -19.40 -28.24 -33.22
N PRO A 942 -20.01 -28.86 -34.25
CA PRO A 942 -20.65 -30.18 -34.12
C PRO A 942 -19.62 -31.32 -34.12
N GLY A 943 -19.94 -32.43 -33.43
CA GLY A 943 -19.35 -33.74 -33.69
C GLY A 943 -18.53 -34.38 -32.56
N ASN A 944 -18.24 -33.65 -31.47
CA ASN A 944 -17.63 -34.24 -30.28
C ASN A 944 -18.72 -34.66 -29.29
N PRO A 945 -18.77 -35.92 -28.80
CA PRO A 945 -19.78 -36.36 -27.82
C PRO A 945 -19.59 -35.76 -26.41
N ASN A 946 -18.44 -35.15 -26.14
CA ASN A 946 -18.11 -34.54 -24.85
C ASN A 946 -18.45 -33.03 -24.79
N THR A 947 -19.02 -32.44 -25.85
CA THR A 947 -19.42 -31.03 -25.91
C THR A 947 -20.90 -30.86 -26.22
N GLU A 948 -21.52 -29.82 -25.66
CA GLU A 948 -22.91 -29.44 -25.98
C GLU A 948 -22.93 -28.31 -27.02
N ARG A 949 -23.41 -28.62 -28.22
CA ARG A 949 -23.47 -27.63 -29.30
C ARG A 949 -24.53 -26.57 -29.04
N VAL A 950 -24.14 -25.30 -29.07
CA VAL A 950 -25.06 -24.15 -29.11
C VAL A 950 -25.64 -24.01 -30.51
N THR A 951 -26.97 -23.89 -30.63
CA THR A 951 -27.68 -23.83 -31.93
C THR A 951 -28.54 -22.58 -32.13
N GLU A 952 -28.79 -21.79 -31.10
CA GLU A 952 -29.59 -20.56 -31.21
C GLU A 952 -28.79 -19.42 -31.86
N PRO A 953 -29.27 -18.79 -32.96
CA PRO A 953 -28.47 -17.85 -33.74
C PRO A 953 -27.96 -16.62 -32.99
N GLU A 954 -28.77 -16.05 -32.10
CA GLU A 954 -28.37 -14.88 -31.30
C GLU A 954 -27.35 -15.27 -30.22
N THR A 955 -27.52 -16.42 -29.58
CA THR A 955 -26.57 -16.98 -28.61
C THR A 955 -25.23 -17.32 -29.25
N ILE A 956 -25.23 -17.84 -30.49
CA ILE A 956 -24.02 -18.06 -31.29
C ILE A 956 -23.25 -16.74 -31.50
N ALA A 957 -23.96 -15.65 -31.84
CA ALA A 957 -23.30 -14.35 -32.06
C ALA A 957 -22.62 -13.81 -30.79
N VAL A 958 -23.24 -13.93 -29.61
CA VAL A 958 -22.61 -13.56 -28.33
C VAL A 958 -21.42 -14.48 -27.99
N LEU A 959 -21.52 -15.78 -28.31
CA LEU A 959 -20.44 -16.74 -28.07
C LEU A 959 -19.22 -16.49 -28.99
N GLU A 960 -19.45 -16.12 -30.26
CA GLU A 960 -18.38 -15.66 -31.17
C GLU A 960 -17.68 -14.40 -30.64
N LEU A 961 -18.42 -13.41 -30.12
CA LEU A 961 -17.84 -12.22 -29.49
C LEU A 961 -16.99 -12.60 -28.27
N PHE A 962 -17.49 -13.49 -27.41
CA PHE A 962 -16.76 -13.95 -26.23
C PHE A 962 -15.45 -14.66 -26.61
N ASN A 963 -15.50 -15.63 -27.52
CA ASN A 963 -14.33 -16.42 -27.93
C ASN A 963 -13.27 -15.56 -28.64
N ARG A 964 -13.69 -14.56 -29.43
CA ARG A 964 -12.76 -13.62 -30.06
C ARG A 964 -12.20 -12.58 -29.09
N ALA A 965 -12.95 -12.17 -28.06
CA ALA A 965 -12.40 -11.39 -26.95
C ALA A 965 -11.35 -12.20 -26.17
N TYR A 966 -11.62 -13.48 -25.87
CA TYR A 966 -10.66 -14.38 -25.23
C TYR A 966 -9.38 -14.57 -26.08
N PHE A 967 -9.51 -14.76 -27.39
CA PHE A 967 -8.36 -14.75 -28.31
C PHE A 967 -7.56 -13.44 -28.18
N MET A 968 -8.22 -12.27 -28.17
CA MET A 968 -7.52 -10.98 -28.06
C MET A 968 -6.79 -10.80 -26.72
N MET A 969 -7.37 -11.26 -25.61
CA MET A 969 -6.72 -11.28 -24.30
C MET A 969 -5.40 -12.07 -24.34
N VAL A 970 -5.43 -13.31 -24.84
CA VAL A 970 -4.23 -14.17 -24.93
C VAL A 970 -3.22 -13.62 -25.95
N GLN A 971 -3.69 -13.10 -27.08
CA GLN A 971 -2.84 -12.50 -28.11
C GLN A 971 -2.11 -11.24 -27.61
N LEU A 972 -2.70 -10.46 -26.71
CA LEU A 972 -2.05 -9.32 -26.04
C LEU A 972 -0.94 -9.80 -25.08
N MET A 973 -1.19 -10.86 -24.30
CA MET A 973 -0.19 -11.47 -23.41
C MET A 973 1.00 -12.05 -24.19
N VAL A 974 0.74 -12.85 -25.23
CA VAL A 974 1.76 -13.39 -26.14
C VAL A 974 2.59 -12.29 -26.78
N GLN A 975 1.95 -11.19 -27.18
CA GLN A 975 2.65 -10.05 -27.76
C GLN A 975 3.54 -9.32 -26.75
N HIS A 976 3.12 -9.24 -25.48
CA HIS A 976 3.92 -8.65 -24.41
C HIS A 976 5.18 -9.47 -24.12
N PHE A 977 5.02 -10.75 -23.77
CA PHE A 977 6.16 -11.60 -23.42
C PHE A 977 7.11 -11.84 -24.60
N GLY A 978 6.62 -11.84 -25.84
CA GLY A 978 7.50 -11.92 -27.02
C GLY A 978 8.25 -10.61 -27.34
N GLN A 979 7.74 -9.43 -26.96
CA GLN A 979 8.44 -8.14 -27.15
C GLN A 979 9.36 -7.79 -25.98
N GLN A 980 8.92 -8.03 -24.75
CA GLN A 980 9.53 -7.53 -23.52
C GLN A 980 9.31 -8.53 -22.35
N PRO A 981 9.91 -9.74 -22.38
CA PRO A 981 9.73 -10.72 -21.30
C PRO A 981 10.25 -10.19 -19.96
N ASP A 982 11.35 -9.44 -19.99
CA ASP A 982 12.01 -8.80 -18.84
C ASP A 982 11.19 -7.66 -18.19
N ALA A 983 10.05 -7.25 -18.76
CA ALA A 983 9.35 -6.02 -18.36
C ALA A 983 8.25 -6.23 -17.31
N SER A 984 7.96 -5.13 -16.61
CA SER A 984 6.97 -5.07 -15.54
C SER A 984 5.54 -5.20 -16.08
N LEU A 985 4.82 -6.25 -15.66
CA LEU A 985 3.45 -6.51 -16.13
C LEU A 985 2.54 -5.31 -15.82
N ARG A 986 2.68 -4.74 -14.61
CA ARG A 986 1.93 -3.56 -14.14
C ARG A 986 2.10 -2.32 -15.02
N ARG A 987 3.24 -2.17 -15.70
CA ARG A 987 3.53 -1.02 -16.59
C ARG A 987 3.29 -1.34 -18.07
N SER A 988 2.93 -2.58 -18.39
CA SER A 988 2.70 -3.03 -19.76
C SER A 988 1.33 -2.60 -20.25
N ARG A 989 1.30 -1.71 -21.24
CA ARG A 989 0.06 -1.31 -21.94
C ARG A 989 -0.70 -2.50 -22.53
N LEU A 990 0.03 -3.56 -22.94
CA LEU A 990 -0.56 -4.78 -23.49
C LEU A 990 -1.22 -5.64 -22.40
N MET A 991 -0.61 -5.75 -21.21
CA MET A 991 -1.20 -6.49 -20.08
C MET A 991 -2.41 -5.76 -19.49
N ASN A 992 -2.34 -4.43 -19.34
CA ASN A 992 -3.46 -3.64 -18.86
C ASN A 992 -4.65 -3.74 -19.84
N ALA A 993 -4.39 -3.71 -21.16
CA ALA A 993 -5.42 -3.98 -22.16
C ALA A 993 -5.99 -5.41 -22.07
N ALA A 994 -5.16 -6.43 -21.79
CA ALA A 994 -5.65 -7.80 -21.60
C ALA A 994 -6.58 -7.93 -20.37
N ILE A 995 -6.26 -7.22 -19.27
CA ILE A 995 -7.11 -7.17 -18.07
C ILE A 995 -8.45 -6.46 -18.36
N ASP A 996 -8.44 -5.35 -19.11
CA ASP A 996 -9.68 -4.66 -19.52
C ASP A 996 -10.53 -5.51 -20.48
N VAL A 997 -9.92 -6.30 -21.38
CA VAL A 997 -10.64 -7.28 -22.21
C VAL A 997 -11.31 -8.35 -21.34
N MET A 998 -10.60 -8.89 -20.35
CA MET A 998 -11.10 -9.94 -19.45
C MET A 998 -12.25 -9.45 -18.56
N THR A 999 -12.11 -8.27 -17.97
CA THR A 999 -13.05 -7.72 -16.98
C THR A 999 -14.19 -6.92 -17.60
N GLY A 1000 -13.91 -6.15 -18.65
CA GLY A 1000 -14.88 -5.25 -19.28
C GLY A 1000 -15.59 -5.83 -20.52
N MET A 1001 -15.01 -6.83 -21.19
CA MET A 1001 -15.62 -7.47 -22.37
C MET A 1001 -16.06 -8.92 -22.08
N MET A 1002 -15.12 -9.79 -21.68
CA MET A 1002 -15.41 -11.22 -21.47
C MET A 1002 -16.39 -11.47 -20.33
N SER A 1003 -16.16 -10.88 -19.14
CA SER A 1003 -17.07 -11.06 -17.99
C SER A 1003 -18.53 -10.66 -18.31
N PRO A 1004 -18.82 -9.47 -18.87
CA PRO A 1004 -20.18 -9.10 -19.28
C PRO A 1004 -20.79 -10.02 -20.35
N LEU A 1005 -20.00 -10.48 -21.33
CA LEU A 1005 -20.49 -11.42 -22.36
C LEU A 1005 -20.80 -12.79 -21.75
N ALA A 1006 -20.00 -13.28 -20.80
CA ALA A 1006 -20.28 -14.52 -20.07
C ALA A 1006 -21.55 -14.41 -19.19
N GLU A 1007 -21.72 -13.28 -18.48
CA GLU A 1007 -22.92 -13.02 -17.67
C GLU A 1007 -24.20 -12.94 -18.49
N VAL A 1008 -24.13 -12.51 -19.76
CA VAL A 1008 -25.24 -12.62 -20.72
C VAL A 1008 -25.44 -14.07 -21.16
N LEU A 1009 -24.39 -14.75 -21.65
CA LEU A 1009 -24.45 -16.11 -22.19
C LEU A 1009 -25.17 -17.10 -21.26
N VAL A 1010 -24.82 -17.11 -19.96
CA VAL A 1010 -25.41 -18.03 -18.96
C VAL A 1010 -26.92 -17.86 -18.75
N THR A 1011 -27.52 -16.79 -19.29
CA THR A 1011 -28.97 -16.55 -19.29
C THR A 1011 -29.65 -16.84 -20.65
N MET A 1012 -28.88 -16.96 -21.74
CA MET A 1012 -29.38 -17.19 -23.09
C MET A 1012 -29.65 -18.68 -23.38
N PRO A 1013 -30.66 -19.03 -24.19
CA PRO A 1013 -30.93 -20.42 -24.55
C PRO A 1013 -29.79 -21.02 -25.38
N SER A 1014 -29.38 -22.25 -25.04
CA SER A 1014 -28.43 -23.03 -25.85
C SER A 1014 -29.06 -23.60 -27.13
N GLY A 1015 -30.38 -23.79 -27.14
CA GLY A 1015 -31.14 -24.57 -28.12
C GLY A 1015 -31.51 -25.97 -27.63
N ARG A 1016 -30.90 -26.43 -26.53
CA ARG A 1016 -31.37 -27.58 -25.74
C ARG A 1016 -32.47 -27.11 -24.76
N PRO A 1017 -33.67 -27.70 -24.76
CA PRO A 1017 -34.77 -27.30 -23.88
C PRO A 1017 -34.37 -27.35 -22.40
N GLY A 1018 -34.55 -26.23 -21.69
CA GLY A 1018 -34.23 -26.09 -20.26
C GLY A 1018 -32.76 -25.84 -19.94
N THR A 1019 -31.90 -25.60 -20.94
CA THR A 1019 -30.46 -25.43 -20.75
C THR A 1019 -29.96 -24.12 -21.38
N SER A 1020 -29.24 -23.29 -20.62
CA SER A 1020 -28.61 -22.07 -21.16
C SER A 1020 -27.21 -22.34 -21.74
N ALA A 1021 -26.73 -21.45 -22.62
CA ALA A 1021 -25.38 -21.53 -23.15
C ALA A 1021 -24.35 -20.97 -22.15
N GLY A 1022 -23.07 -21.29 -22.34
CA GLY A 1022 -21.99 -20.71 -21.56
C GLY A 1022 -20.79 -20.35 -22.44
N PRO A 1023 -19.79 -19.65 -21.89
CA PRO A 1023 -18.53 -19.39 -22.59
C PRO A 1023 -17.80 -20.70 -22.90
N SER A 1024 -17.43 -20.94 -24.16
CA SER A 1024 -16.72 -22.17 -24.57
C SER A 1024 -15.20 -22.05 -24.53
N PHE A 1025 -14.66 -20.82 -24.55
CA PHE A 1025 -13.23 -20.52 -24.59
C PHE A 1025 -12.50 -21.14 -25.81
N GLU A 1026 -13.23 -21.37 -26.90
CA GLU A 1026 -12.68 -21.94 -28.14
C GLU A 1026 -11.93 -20.88 -28.97
N TRP A 1027 -10.95 -21.31 -29.78
CA TRP A 1027 -10.19 -20.44 -30.68
C TRP A 1027 -10.41 -20.79 -32.15
N ASP A 1028 -10.81 -19.80 -32.95
CA ASP A 1028 -10.81 -19.88 -34.43
C ASP A 1028 -9.38 -20.07 -34.98
N THR A 1029 -8.37 -19.50 -34.29
CA THR A 1029 -6.94 -19.56 -34.65
C THR A 1029 -6.06 -19.49 -33.41
N GLU A 1030 -4.92 -20.20 -33.41
CA GLU A 1030 -3.90 -20.12 -32.35
C GLU A 1030 -3.33 -18.68 -32.19
N PRO A 1031 -3.29 -18.11 -30.98
CA PRO A 1031 -2.58 -16.85 -30.70
C PRO A 1031 -1.07 -17.01 -30.92
N ARG A 1032 -0.44 -16.11 -31.69
CA ARG A 1032 0.99 -16.22 -32.05
C ARG A 1032 1.70 -14.88 -31.99
N PHE A 1033 2.98 -14.90 -31.65
CA PHE A 1033 3.79 -13.68 -31.58
C PHE A 1033 3.96 -13.02 -32.96
N ILE A 1034 3.78 -11.70 -33.03
CA ILE A 1034 3.99 -10.89 -34.25
C ILE A 1034 5.29 -10.09 -34.07
N PRO A 1035 6.42 -10.47 -34.72
CA PRO A 1035 7.74 -9.87 -34.43
C PRO A 1035 7.90 -8.39 -34.80
N ARG A 1036 6.95 -7.82 -35.57
CA ARG A 1036 6.94 -6.42 -35.99
C ARG A 1036 5.94 -5.62 -35.16
N PRO A 1037 6.35 -4.71 -34.25
CA PRO A 1037 5.44 -3.98 -33.36
C PRO A 1037 4.40 -3.10 -34.10
N ASP A 1038 4.80 -2.54 -35.25
CA ASP A 1038 3.93 -1.74 -36.13
C ASP A 1038 2.81 -2.60 -36.75
N VAL A 1039 3.17 -3.80 -37.22
CA VAL A 1039 2.22 -4.78 -37.77
C VAL A 1039 1.34 -5.36 -36.66
N ALA A 1040 1.90 -5.61 -35.48
CA ALA A 1040 1.17 -6.12 -34.31
C ALA A 1040 0.07 -5.15 -33.87
N SER A 1041 0.44 -3.89 -33.62
CA SER A 1041 -0.49 -2.84 -33.20
C SER A 1041 -1.60 -2.62 -34.25
N ARG A 1042 -1.23 -2.56 -35.53
CA ARG A 1042 -2.22 -2.46 -36.62
C ARG A 1042 -3.13 -3.69 -36.71
N SER A 1043 -2.64 -4.90 -36.48
CA SER A 1043 -3.46 -6.11 -36.47
C SER A 1043 -4.41 -6.14 -35.27
N MET A 1044 -3.97 -5.67 -34.10
CA MET A 1044 -4.80 -5.54 -32.91
C MET A 1044 -5.91 -4.51 -33.12
N ALA A 1045 -5.58 -3.32 -33.64
CA ALA A 1045 -6.55 -2.27 -33.96
C ALA A 1045 -7.67 -2.78 -34.89
N LEU A 1046 -7.30 -3.43 -36.01
CA LEU A 1046 -8.27 -4.00 -36.97
C LEU A 1046 -9.14 -5.11 -36.35
N ARG A 1047 -8.59 -5.94 -35.45
CA ARG A 1047 -9.37 -6.98 -34.75
C ARG A 1047 -10.36 -6.37 -33.75
N PHE A 1048 -9.98 -5.31 -33.05
CA PHE A 1048 -10.88 -4.55 -32.18
C PHE A 1048 -11.96 -3.78 -32.97
N GLU A 1049 -11.62 -3.20 -34.11
CA GLU A 1049 -12.57 -2.55 -35.04
C GLU A 1049 -13.61 -3.56 -35.54
N HIS A 1050 -13.18 -4.76 -35.96
CA HIS A 1050 -14.08 -5.85 -36.34
C HIS A 1050 -14.96 -6.33 -35.18
N LEU A 1051 -14.45 -6.33 -33.94
CA LEU A 1051 -15.22 -6.71 -32.74
C LEU A 1051 -16.27 -5.65 -32.38
N ALA A 1052 -15.94 -4.36 -32.42
CA ALA A 1052 -16.89 -3.27 -32.22
C ALA A 1052 -18.01 -3.35 -33.27
N ALA A 1053 -17.65 -3.47 -34.55
CA ALA A 1053 -18.60 -3.58 -35.65
C ALA A 1053 -19.37 -4.92 -35.69
N ALA A 1054 -19.03 -5.90 -34.85
CA ALA A 1054 -19.82 -7.11 -34.64
C ALA A 1054 -20.75 -6.96 -33.42
N SER A 1055 -20.23 -6.40 -32.31
CA SER A 1055 -20.98 -6.16 -31.07
C SER A 1055 -22.16 -5.20 -31.27
N ASP A 1056 -21.98 -4.15 -32.07
CA ASP A 1056 -23.02 -3.20 -32.50
C ASP A 1056 -24.25 -3.86 -33.18
N LYS A 1057 -24.07 -5.06 -33.74
CA LYS A 1057 -25.13 -5.82 -34.45
C LYS A 1057 -25.87 -6.82 -33.55
N VAL A 1058 -25.47 -6.98 -32.29
CA VAL A 1058 -25.99 -7.98 -31.37
C VAL A 1058 -26.74 -7.27 -30.23
N ALA A 1059 -28.06 -7.15 -30.37
CA ALA A 1059 -28.90 -6.32 -29.49
C ALA A 1059 -28.90 -6.74 -28.00
N VAL A 1060 -28.47 -7.96 -27.69
CA VAL A 1060 -28.28 -8.49 -26.32
C VAL A 1060 -26.86 -8.28 -25.77
N ALA A 1061 -25.90 -7.80 -26.57
CA ALA A 1061 -24.58 -7.44 -26.09
C ALA A 1061 -24.65 -6.15 -25.27
N PRO A 1062 -24.03 -6.06 -24.08
CA PRO A 1062 -24.07 -4.83 -23.28
C PRO A 1062 -23.33 -3.69 -24.00
N GLU A 1063 -23.96 -2.53 -24.15
CA GLU A 1063 -23.46 -1.34 -24.88
C GLU A 1063 -21.98 -1.00 -24.56
N ARG A 1064 -21.61 -1.02 -23.26
CA ARG A 1064 -20.25 -0.83 -22.75
C ARG A 1064 -19.17 -1.72 -23.40
N VAL A 1065 -19.54 -2.93 -23.86
CA VAL A 1065 -18.62 -3.87 -24.53
C VAL A 1065 -18.29 -3.36 -25.94
N THR A 1066 -19.28 -2.84 -26.65
CA THR A 1066 -19.10 -2.18 -27.96
C THR A 1066 -18.24 -0.92 -27.82
N GLU A 1067 -18.49 -0.10 -26.80
CA GLU A 1067 -17.66 1.08 -26.47
C GLU A 1067 -16.20 0.69 -26.20
N MET A 1068 -15.95 -0.33 -25.38
CA MET A 1068 -14.60 -0.78 -25.05
C MET A 1068 -13.86 -1.39 -26.24
N PHE A 1069 -14.54 -2.12 -27.12
CA PHE A 1069 -13.93 -2.59 -28.39
C PHE A 1069 -13.53 -1.40 -29.27
N ALA A 1070 -14.38 -0.37 -29.40
CA ALA A 1070 -14.08 0.82 -30.19
C ALA A 1070 -12.90 1.63 -29.60
N PHE A 1071 -12.88 1.83 -28.28
CA PHE A 1071 -11.78 2.48 -27.58
C PHE A 1071 -10.44 1.80 -27.86
N TYR A 1072 -10.39 0.45 -27.79
CA TYR A 1072 -9.15 -0.28 -28.06
C TYR A 1072 -8.75 -0.32 -29.53
N ALA A 1073 -9.70 -0.22 -30.47
CA ALA A 1073 -9.40 -0.04 -31.89
C ALA A 1073 -8.64 1.27 -32.15
N ASP A 1074 -9.12 2.40 -31.61
CA ASP A 1074 -8.43 3.68 -31.76
C ASP A 1074 -7.14 3.77 -30.91
N PHE A 1075 -7.10 3.17 -29.71
CA PHE A 1075 -5.88 3.13 -28.87
C PHE A 1075 -4.68 2.49 -29.60
N PHE A 1076 -4.89 1.33 -30.24
CA PHE A 1076 -3.84 0.68 -31.04
C PHE A 1076 -3.68 1.32 -32.43
N GLY A 1077 -4.70 2.02 -32.95
CA GLY A 1077 -4.66 2.74 -34.23
C GLY A 1077 -3.92 4.09 -34.19
N ALA A 1078 -3.92 4.78 -33.05
CA ALA A 1078 -3.35 6.13 -32.91
C ALA A 1078 -1.86 6.19 -33.27
N GLY A 1079 -1.08 5.20 -32.81
CA GLY A 1079 0.35 5.06 -33.13
C GLY A 1079 0.68 4.59 -34.55
N VAL A 1080 -0.33 4.46 -35.43
CA VAL A 1080 -0.20 4.08 -36.84
C VAL A 1080 -0.68 5.21 -37.78
N ARG A 1081 -1.25 6.29 -37.22
CA ARG A 1081 -1.71 7.49 -37.96
C ARG A 1081 -0.77 8.70 -37.77
N ALA A 1082 0.30 8.55 -37.01
CA ALA A 1082 1.39 9.51 -36.80
C ALA A 1082 2.70 8.97 -37.38
#